data_AF-A0A2V9SWN5-F1
#
_entry.id   AF-A0A2V9SWN5-F1
#
_cell.length_a   1.000
_cell.length_b   1.000
_cell.length_c   1.000
_cell.angle_alpha   90.00
_cell.angle_beta   90.00
_cell.angle_gamma   90.00
#
_symmetry.space_group_name_H-M   'P 1'
#
loop_
_entity.id
_entity.type
_entity.pdbx_description
1 polymer ?
#
loop_
_entity_poly.entity_id
_entity_poly.type
_entity_poly.pdbx_seq_one_letter_code
_entity_poly.pdbx_strand_id
1 'polypeptide(L)'
;MIIVATALAVVVPWFFLGIPSGHDFEFHVNSWMEVLGQWKQGILYPRWAALAHFGYGEARFIFYPPFSWLLGALLGALLPWKLVPAAFVFVALTLSGCSMFLLARHYLARPDAIFAATLYAANPYHLVIVYWRSAFAELLAGALLPLLLLEVLELEEKGRRVVLPVALLVAAAWLTNAPTAVMVNYSLALLVAVTAILRRSPKVLLYGAGAAVLGAGLAAFYVFPAAYEQKWVAIAQVLAPGVRPQDNFLFTILEDVDHNRFNYLVSLIAAAQMVALAGAVLLARSRRRESPQLWWTIAAWSLFSGLLMFSFTFSLWQYLPKLRFVQLPWRWLLCLNVPFALLITMAWRRWTMRAMVCAVMLFVLLCAWHRVQSPWWDTAADINEMLDNQQDGPGYEGTDEYVPTGADPYEINKAARRVTLDGLGRSLIEEKQWGAESKFFIADVTSPGKVVLRLFNYPAWRVEVNGNPVAAQTREVTGQLMIPVEAGQNRVRITFIHTWDRTAGGVISAATMFLVVMVGVRMKITSFKRSMKPILIATSNPGKLRDFAGAASSYGIEIATVPGFSSLPAVAEDGSTFEANARKKAEHYSRHVAGEIVLADDSGLEVDALGGAPGVHSARYAADDPLKAESNTDDGANNARLVRELRSVPPDRRTGRFVCVIAAARNGETLAVFRGMAAGVILDKPRGSNGFGYDPLFYFPQIRKTFAELNAEQKAQFSHRGAAFRAFLEWYRTQPHQFEEASKL
;
A
#
# COMPACT_ATOMS: atom_id res chain seq x y z
N MET A 1 -4.50 10.71 11.58
CA MET A 1 -4.92 11.02 12.96
C MET A 1 -5.92 10.02 13.52
N ILE A 2 -7.17 9.94 13.04
CA ILE A 2 -8.17 9.02 13.63
C ILE A 2 -7.71 7.54 13.61
N ILE A 3 -7.20 7.04 12.48
CA ILE A 3 -6.67 5.66 12.36
C ILE A 3 -5.56 5.40 13.39
N VAL A 4 -4.64 6.37 13.54
CA VAL A 4 -3.53 6.32 14.51
C VAL A 4 -4.06 6.30 15.94
N ALA A 5 -5.07 7.11 16.26
CA ALA A 5 -5.71 7.12 17.56
C ALA A 5 -6.42 5.79 17.86
N THR A 6 -7.03 5.15 16.86
CA THR A 6 -7.60 3.81 16.99
C THR A 6 -6.53 2.76 17.28
N ALA A 7 -5.43 2.74 16.52
CA ALA A 7 -4.33 1.82 16.77
C ALA A 7 -3.73 2.02 18.16
N LEU A 8 -3.56 3.27 18.60
CA LEU A 8 -3.10 3.59 19.95
C LEU A 8 -4.09 3.08 21.01
N ALA A 9 -5.39 3.33 20.85
CA ALA A 9 -6.42 2.88 21.78
C ALA A 9 -6.43 1.36 21.98
N VAL A 10 -6.09 0.58 20.94
CA VAL A 10 -5.96 -0.88 21.06
C VAL A 10 -4.77 -1.29 21.92
N VAL A 11 -3.68 -0.50 21.96
CA VAL A 11 -2.47 -0.82 22.72
C VAL A 11 -2.46 -0.16 24.11
N VAL A 12 -3.28 0.87 24.33
CA VAL A 12 -3.37 1.59 25.62
C VAL A 12 -3.52 0.67 26.85
N PRO A 13 -4.35 -0.38 26.85
CA PRO A 13 -4.47 -1.27 28.01
C PRO A 13 -3.16 -1.92 28.44
N TRP A 14 -2.19 -2.07 27.52
CA TRP A 14 -0.93 -2.76 27.80
C TRP A 14 -0.03 -1.97 28.76
N PHE A 15 -0.17 -0.65 28.80
CA PHE A 15 0.56 0.19 29.73
C PHE A 15 0.10 0.00 31.19
N PHE A 16 -1.07 -0.59 31.40
CA PHE A 16 -1.66 -0.81 32.73
C PHE A 16 -1.69 -2.28 33.12
N LEU A 17 -1.90 -3.18 32.16
CA LEU A 17 -2.11 -4.62 32.41
C LEU A 17 -0.88 -5.48 32.10
N GLY A 18 0.15 -4.95 31.42
CA GLY A 18 1.27 -5.72 30.88
C GLY A 18 1.13 -5.98 29.38
N ILE A 19 2.02 -6.78 28.80
CA ILE A 19 1.95 -7.17 27.39
C ILE A 19 1.26 -8.52 27.27
N PRO A 20 0.30 -8.70 26.35
CA PRO A 20 -0.31 -10.00 26.12
C PRO A 20 0.73 -11.05 25.70
N SER A 21 0.87 -12.10 26.51
CA SER A 21 1.74 -13.24 26.21
C SER A 21 1.19 -14.05 25.04
N GLY A 22 -0.12 -14.34 25.00
CA GLY A 22 -0.71 -15.07 23.88
C GLY A 22 0.03 -16.38 23.53
N HIS A 23 -0.16 -16.90 22.31
CA HIS A 23 0.42 -18.19 21.90
C HIS A 23 1.78 -18.06 21.19
N ASP A 24 1.99 -16.97 20.43
CA ASP A 24 3.15 -16.80 19.55
C ASP A 24 4.18 -15.75 20.08
N PHE A 25 3.98 -15.20 21.29
CA PHE A 25 4.81 -14.08 21.77
C PHE A 25 6.27 -14.42 21.98
N GLU A 26 6.55 -15.48 22.75
CA GLU A 26 7.93 -15.89 22.99
C GLU A 26 8.65 -16.21 21.69
N PHE A 27 7.97 -16.92 20.78
CA PHE A 27 8.49 -17.24 19.45
C PHE A 27 8.93 -15.97 18.71
N HIS A 28 8.07 -14.94 18.68
CA HIS A 28 8.33 -13.70 17.97
C HIS A 28 9.40 -12.84 18.64
N VAL A 29 9.26 -12.56 19.94
CA VAL A 29 10.16 -11.67 20.66
C VAL A 29 11.56 -12.25 20.73
N ASN A 30 11.69 -13.57 20.99
CA ASN A 30 13.00 -14.21 20.96
C ASN A 30 13.66 -14.12 19.58
N SER A 31 12.89 -14.32 18.51
CA SER A 31 13.36 -14.17 17.13
C SER A 31 13.85 -12.75 16.85
N TRP A 32 13.17 -11.72 17.35
CA TRP A 32 13.54 -10.32 17.15
C TRP A 32 14.84 -9.97 17.87
N MET A 33 14.97 -10.39 19.13
CA MET A 33 16.17 -10.21 19.94
C MET A 33 17.38 -10.90 19.30
N GLU A 34 17.19 -12.13 18.83
CA GLU A 34 18.25 -12.90 18.21
C GLU A 34 18.69 -12.29 16.88
N VAL A 35 17.76 -11.84 16.02
CA VAL A 35 18.10 -11.14 14.77
C VAL A 35 18.92 -9.87 15.07
N LEU A 36 18.52 -9.07 16.07
CA LEU A 36 19.29 -7.90 16.47
C LEU A 36 20.68 -8.27 17.00
N GLY A 37 20.79 -9.36 17.76
CA GLY A 37 22.07 -9.92 18.22
C GLY A 37 22.97 -10.32 17.07
N GLN A 38 22.42 -10.92 16.01
CA GLN A 38 23.15 -11.32 14.81
C GLN A 38 23.54 -10.13 13.92
N TRP A 39 22.74 -9.06 13.85
CA TRP A 39 23.14 -7.81 13.19
C TRP A 39 24.40 -7.21 13.82
N LYS A 40 24.53 -7.27 15.16
CA LYS A 40 25.75 -6.84 15.87
C LYS A 40 26.98 -7.69 15.53
N GLN A 41 26.78 -8.91 15.05
CA GLN A 41 27.85 -9.80 14.55
C GLN A 41 28.14 -9.62 13.04
N GLY A 42 27.44 -8.69 12.36
CA GLY A 42 27.59 -8.45 10.92
C GLY A 42 26.73 -9.35 10.03
N ILE A 43 25.83 -10.16 10.60
CA ILE A 43 24.95 -11.07 9.86
C ILE A 43 23.63 -10.36 9.55
N LEU A 44 23.52 -9.74 8.37
CA LEU A 44 22.35 -8.92 8.01
C LEU A 44 21.06 -9.73 7.78
N TYR A 45 21.19 -10.95 7.24
CA TYR A 45 20.06 -11.84 6.96
C TYR A 45 20.31 -13.19 7.65
N PRO A 46 19.90 -13.34 8.92
CA PRO A 46 20.04 -14.57 9.68
C PRO A 46 19.43 -15.78 8.97
N ARG A 47 20.06 -16.93 9.12
CA ARG A 47 19.55 -18.24 8.63
C ARG A 47 19.42 -19.28 9.74
N TRP A 48 20.06 -19.06 10.88
CA TRP A 48 20.08 -19.98 11.99
C TRP A 48 19.71 -19.23 13.26
N ALA A 49 18.75 -19.74 14.03
CA ALA A 49 18.47 -19.27 15.39
C ALA A 49 19.38 -20.06 16.33
N ALA A 50 20.55 -19.53 16.64
CA ALA A 50 21.61 -20.15 17.42
C ALA A 50 21.26 -20.35 18.90
N LEU A 51 20.36 -19.56 19.46
CA LEU A 51 19.98 -19.62 20.88
C LEU A 51 18.75 -20.51 21.15
N ALA A 52 17.99 -20.85 20.10
CA ALA A 52 16.88 -21.80 20.20
C ALA A 52 17.34 -23.18 20.70
N HIS A 53 16.42 -23.95 21.30
CA HIS A 53 16.70 -25.24 21.92
C HIS A 53 17.89 -25.14 22.90
N PHE A 54 17.91 -24.11 23.74
CA PHE A 54 18.96 -23.90 24.76
C PHE A 54 20.38 -23.92 24.16
N GLY A 55 20.55 -23.25 23.03
CA GLY A 55 21.84 -23.08 22.36
C GLY A 55 22.25 -24.22 21.43
N TYR A 56 21.39 -25.22 21.18
CA TYR A 56 21.58 -26.21 20.11
C TYR A 56 21.25 -25.61 18.73
N GLY A 57 20.31 -24.66 18.71
CA GLY A 57 19.88 -23.86 17.59
C GLY A 57 19.00 -24.58 16.57
N GLU A 58 18.35 -23.82 15.68
CA GLU A 58 17.45 -24.37 14.64
C GLU A 58 17.43 -23.52 13.36
N ALA A 59 16.87 -24.08 12.28
CA ALA A 59 16.81 -23.44 10.97
C ALA A 59 15.64 -22.44 10.78
N ARG A 60 15.13 -21.84 11.88
CA ARG A 60 13.94 -20.97 11.90
C ARG A 60 13.94 -19.90 10.82
N PHE A 61 15.04 -19.17 10.66
CA PHE A 61 15.11 -18.01 9.74
C PHE A 61 15.21 -18.40 8.25
N ILE A 62 15.26 -19.70 7.93
CA ILE A 62 15.09 -20.21 6.56
C ILE A 62 13.61 -20.37 6.23
N PHE A 63 12.82 -20.88 7.18
CA PHE A 63 11.42 -21.26 6.97
C PHE A 63 10.44 -20.16 7.38
N TYR A 64 10.75 -19.38 8.41
CA TYR A 64 9.88 -18.32 8.91
C TYR A 64 10.08 -17.01 8.12
N PRO A 65 9.00 -16.39 7.58
CA PRO A 65 9.10 -15.22 6.71
C PRO A 65 9.82 -14.01 7.35
N PRO A 66 10.59 -13.23 6.56
CA PRO A 66 11.52 -12.25 7.11
C PRO A 66 10.92 -10.97 7.68
N PHE A 67 9.83 -10.44 7.14
CA PHE A 67 9.42 -9.06 7.43
C PHE A 67 9.01 -8.85 8.89
N SER A 68 8.40 -9.86 9.53
CA SER A 68 8.03 -9.74 10.93
C SER A 68 9.25 -9.63 11.83
N TRP A 69 10.27 -10.48 11.66
CA TRP A 69 11.44 -10.43 12.52
C TRP A 69 12.43 -9.32 12.17
N LEU A 70 12.49 -8.88 10.90
CA LEU A 70 13.22 -7.67 10.51
C LEU A 70 12.62 -6.42 11.15
N LEU A 71 11.29 -6.26 11.11
CA LEU A 71 10.62 -5.11 11.72
C LEU A 71 10.76 -5.14 13.25
N GLY A 72 10.56 -6.30 13.88
CA GLY A 72 10.74 -6.46 15.32
C GLY A 72 12.16 -6.14 15.80
N ALA A 73 13.19 -6.64 15.11
CA ALA A 73 14.58 -6.34 15.41
C ALA A 73 14.92 -4.86 15.20
N LEU A 74 14.40 -4.23 14.14
CA LEU A 74 14.57 -2.80 13.89
C LEU A 74 13.94 -1.95 15.00
N LEU A 75 12.74 -2.31 15.46
CA LEU A 75 12.09 -1.64 16.58
C LEU A 75 12.89 -1.85 17.88
N GLY A 76 13.42 -3.05 18.13
CA GLY A 76 14.29 -3.36 19.28
C GLY A 76 15.64 -2.64 19.25
N ALA A 77 16.12 -2.23 18.07
CA ALA A 77 17.29 -1.36 17.96
C ALA A 77 17.00 0.10 18.37
N LEU A 78 15.73 0.52 18.30
CA LEU A 78 15.30 1.91 18.52
C LEU A 78 14.60 2.13 19.86
N LEU A 79 14.00 1.08 20.43
CA LEU A 79 13.13 1.16 21.59
C LEU A 79 13.54 0.11 22.64
N PRO A 80 13.28 0.37 23.95
CA PRO A 80 13.37 -0.66 24.98
C PRO A 80 12.49 -1.86 24.66
N TRP A 81 12.97 -3.08 24.90
CA TRP A 81 12.25 -4.33 24.55
C TRP A 81 10.81 -4.40 25.08
N LYS A 82 10.56 -3.88 26.29
CA LYS A 82 9.20 -3.80 26.86
C LYS A 82 8.20 -2.95 26.06
N LEU A 83 8.66 -2.11 25.12
CA LEU A 83 7.81 -1.30 24.25
C LEU A 83 7.73 -1.84 22.82
N VAL A 84 8.60 -2.76 22.44
CA VAL A 84 8.72 -3.26 21.06
C VAL A 84 7.44 -3.97 20.60
N PRO A 85 6.84 -4.91 21.37
CA PRO A 85 5.58 -5.56 20.98
C PRO A 85 4.44 -4.55 20.75
N ALA A 86 4.30 -3.58 21.67
CA ALA A 86 3.32 -2.50 21.58
C ALA A 86 3.52 -1.64 20.33
N ALA A 87 4.75 -1.24 20.04
CA ALA A 87 5.11 -0.48 18.85
C ALA A 87 4.84 -1.27 17.56
N PHE A 88 5.14 -2.58 17.55
CA PHE A 88 4.86 -3.45 16.41
C PHE A 88 3.36 -3.50 16.10
N VAL A 89 2.53 -3.77 17.11
CA VAL A 89 1.06 -3.79 16.95
C VAL A 89 0.54 -2.45 16.48
N PHE A 90 1.01 -1.35 17.08
CA PHE A 90 0.63 -0.01 16.65
C PHE A 90 0.93 0.25 15.16
N VAL A 91 2.11 -0.15 14.68
CA VAL A 91 2.48 -0.04 13.26
C VAL A 91 1.57 -0.91 12.39
N ALA A 92 1.39 -2.19 12.73
CA ALA A 92 0.58 -3.12 11.95
C ALA A 92 -0.90 -2.66 11.84
N LEU A 93 -1.49 -2.19 12.94
CA LEU A 93 -2.87 -1.69 12.96
C LEU A 93 -3.01 -0.37 12.23
N THR A 94 -2.01 0.52 12.32
CA THR A 94 -1.99 1.77 11.55
C THR A 94 -1.94 1.48 10.05
N LEU A 95 -1.05 0.58 9.62
CA LEU A 95 -0.96 0.15 8.23
C LEU A 95 -2.26 -0.50 7.74
N SER A 96 -2.89 -1.34 8.57
CA SER A 96 -4.18 -1.96 8.27
C SER A 96 -5.30 -0.93 8.07
N GLY A 97 -5.40 0.06 8.95
CA GLY A 97 -6.37 1.14 8.79
C GLY A 97 -6.07 2.00 7.56
N CYS A 98 -4.80 2.31 7.30
CA CYS A 98 -4.39 3.08 6.12
C CYS A 98 -4.71 2.35 4.81
N SER A 99 -4.42 1.05 4.70
CA SER A 99 -4.75 0.27 3.51
C SER A 99 -6.26 0.17 3.29
N MET A 100 -7.03 -0.05 4.36
CA MET A 100 -8.47 -0.04 4.28
C MET A 100 -9.03 1.33 3.88
N PHE A 101 -8.44 2.43 4.37
CA PHE A 101 -8.83 3.78 3.98
C PHE A 101 -8.62 4.00 2.47
N LEU A 102 -7.49 3.55 1.91
CA LEU A 102 -7.20 3.66 0.48
C LEU A 102 -8.25 2.93 -0.36
N LEU A 103 -8.59 1.69 0.01
CA LEU A 103 -9.66 0.92 -0.64
C LEU A 103 -11.02 1.62 -0.48
N ALA A 104 -11.41 1.93 0.76
CA ALA A 104 -12.74 2.44 1.08
C ALA A 104 -12.99 3.82 0.47
N ARG A 105 -11.97 4.68 0.34
CA ARG A 105 -12.11 6.03 -0.20
C ARG A 105 -12.49 6.05 -1.68
N HIS A 106 -12.20 4.97 -2.41
CA HIS A 106 -12.59 4.81 -3.81
C HIS A 106 -14.11 4.65 -3.98
N TYR A 107 -14.79 4.06 -3.00
CA TYR A 107 -16.22 3.73 -3.09
C TYR A 107 -17.11 4.49 -2.09
N LEU A 108 -16.53 5.08 -1.05
CA LEU A 108 -17.24 5.72 0.04
C LEU A 108 -16.81 7.18 0.22
N ALA A 109 -17.72 7.99 0.77
CA ALA A 109 -17.40 9.35 1.19
C ALA A 109 -16.31 9.34 2.28
N ARG A 110 -15.54 10.43 2.40
CA ARG A 110 -14.41 10.50 3.33
C ARG A 110 -14.74 10.09 4.78
N PRO A 111 -15.86 10.52 5.40
CA PRO A 111 -16.21 10.10 6.77
C PRO A 111 -16.49 8.60 6.88
N ASP A 112 -17.15 8.03 5.88
CA ASP A 112 -17.46 6.60 5.81
C ASP A 112 -16.20 5.77 5.59
N ALA A 113 -15.29 6.23 4.73
CA ALA A 113 -14.00 5.59 4.52
C ALA A 113 -13.14 5.60 5.79
N ILE A 114 -13.16 6.69 6.57
CA ILE A 114 -12.50 6.75 7.89
C ILE A 114 -13.12 5.72 8.83
N PHE A 115 -14.46 5.64 8.90
CA PHE A 115 -15.13 4.65 9.74
C PHE A 115 -14.74 3.21 9.36
N ALA A 116 -14.82 2.86 8.06
CA ALA A 116 -14.42 1.54 7.57
C ALA A 116 -12.96 1.21 7.93
N ALA A 117 -12.06 2.18 7.79
CA ALA A 117 -10.65 2.06 8.18
C ALA A 117 -10.47 1.82 9.67
N THR A 118 -11.18 2.55 10.54
CA THR A 118 -11.12 2.35 11.99
C THR A 118 -11.71 1.01 12.41
N LEU A 119 -12.81 0.59 11.80
CA LEU A 119 -13.45 -0.69 12.06
C LEU A 119 -12.57 -1.87 11.62
N TYR A 120 -11.81 -1.70 10.53
CA TYR A 120 -10.85 -2.71 10.09
C TYR A 120 -9.62 -2.76 11.01
N ALA A 121 -9.06 -1.60 11.40
CA ALA A 121 -7.94 -1.56 12.32
C ALA A 121 -8.28 -2.20 13.68
N ALA A 122 -9.43 -1.86 14.27
CA ALA A 122 -9.91 -2.43 15.53
C ALA A 122 -10.93 -3.58 15.32
N ASN A 123 -10.77 -4.36 14.24
CA ASN A 123 -11.68 -5.46 13.96
C ASN A 123 -11.62 -6.52 15.08
N PRO A 124 -12.74 -7.16 15.46
CA PRO A 124 -12.74 -8.16 16.52
C PRO A 124 -11.71 -9.28 16.37
N TYR A 125 -11.45 -9.75 15.15
CA TYR A 125 -10.43 -10.77 14.93
C TYR A 125 -9.00 -10.23 15.04
N HIS A 126 -8.74 -8.97 14.67
CA HIS A 126 -7.45 -8.33 14.98
C HIS A 126 -7.24 -8.22 16.50
N LEU A 127 -8.31 -7.93 17.26
CA LEU A 127 -8.23 -7.92 18.72
C LEU A 127 -7.93 -9.32 19.29
N VAL A 128 -8.50 -10.38 18.71
CA VAL A 128 -8.11 -11.76 19.06
C VAL A 128 -6.62 -12.00 18.80
N ILE A 129 -6.13 -11.58 17.63
CA ILE A 129 -4.71 -11.70 17.29
C ILE A 129 -3.83 -10.96 18.30
N VAL A 130 -4.21 -9.73 18.66
CA VAL A 130 -3.44 -8.86 19.57
C VAL A 130 -3.43 -9.35 21.01
N TYR A 131 -4.56 -9.83 21.53
CA TYR A 131 -4.72 -10.12 22.96
C TYR A 131 -4.63 -11.60 23.35
N TRP A 132 -4.94 -12.54 22.45
CA TRP A 132 -4.88 -13.98 22.77
C TRP A 132 -3.82 -14.72 21.99
N ARG A 133 -3.47 -14.27 20.78
CA ARG A 133 -2.52 -15.02 19.95
C ARG A 133 -1.12 -14.44 19.98
N SER A 134 -0.99 -13.13 20.06
CA SER A 134 0.29 -12.44 19.82
C SER A 134 0.91 -12.85 18.47
N ALA A 135 0.06 -13.13 17.46
CA ALA A 135 0.48 -13.56 16.12
C ALA A 135 0.88 -12.34 15.27
N PHE A 136 1.99 -11.70 15.62
CA PHE A 136 2.45 -10.42 15.07
C PHE A 136 2.61 -10.45 13.54
N ALA A 137 3.16 -11.52 12.98
CA ALA A 137 3.31 -11.67 11.53
C ALA A 137 1.96 -11.71 10.79
N GLU A 138 0.97 -12.42 11.35
CA GLU A 138 -0.37 -12.51 10.77
C GLU A 138 -1.07 -11.15 10.80
N LEU A 139 -0.94 -10.40 11.91
CA LEU A 139 -1.48 -9.05 12.03
C LEU A 139 -0.89 -8.09 10.99
N LEU A 140 0.44 -8.14 10.80
CA LEU A 140 1.12 -7.32 9.81
C LEU A 140 0.68 -7.67 8.38
N ALA A 141 0.52 -8.97 8.08
CA ALA A 141 0.05 -9.43 6.78
C ALA A 141 -1.40 -9.02 6.48
N GLY A 142 -2.23 -8.85 7.53
CA GLY A 142 -3.59 -8.32 7.42
C GLY A 142 -3.65 -6.97 6.67
N ALA A 143 -2.64 -6.11 6.83
CA ALA A 143 -2.59 -4.82 6.15
C ALA A 143 -2.58 -4.92 4.61
N LEU A 144 -2.19 -6.06 4.04
CA LEU A 144 -2.11 -6.28 2.59
C LEU A 144 -3.48 -6.58 1.95
N LEU A 145 -4.44 -7.12 2.71
CA LEU A 145 -5.70 -7.64 2.16
C LEU A 145 -6.61 -6.57 1.55
N PRO A 146 -6.76 -5.36 2.15
CA PRO A 146 -7.53 -4.29 1.51
C PRO A 146 -6.88 -3.82 0.20
N LEU A 147 -5.54 -3.77 0.14
CA LEU A 147 -4.82 -3.40 -1.08
C LEU A 147 -4.97 -4.46 -2.17
N LEU A 148 -4.98 -5.74 -1.80
CA LEU A 148 -5.24 -6.84 -2.74
C LEU A 148 -6.58 -6.67 -3.44
N LEU A 149 -7.64 -6.39 -2.67
CA LEU A 149 -8.96 -6.16 -3.22
C LEU A 149 -8.99 -4.89 -4.08
N LEU A 150 -8.37 -3.79 -3.63
CA LEU A 150 -8.31 -2.54 -4.38
C LEU A 150 -7.68 -2.75 -5.76
N GLU A 151 -6.47 -3.33 -5.79
CA GLU A 151 -5.73 -3.53 -7.04
C GLU A 151 -6.49 -4.49 -7.98
N VAL A 152 -7.07 -5.59 -7.46
CA VAL A 152 -7.86 -6.51 -8.29
C VAL A 152 -9.10 -5.83 -8.89
N LEU A 153 -9.76 -4.94 -8.15
CA LEU A 153 -10.90 -4.19 -8.69
C LEU A 153 -10.49 -3.20 -9.79
N GLU A 154 -9.29 -2.64 -9.72
CA GLU A 154 -8.72 -1.72 -10.71
C GLU A 154 -8.11 -2.42 -11.96
N LEU A 155 -8.13 -3.76 -12.02
CA LEU A 155 -7.58 -4.54 -13.14
C LEU A 155 -8.17 -4.17 -14.51
N GLU A 156 -9.39 -3.63 -14.55
CA GLU A 156 -10.01 -3.19 -15.79
C GLU A 156 -9.43 -1.84 -16.25
N GLU A 157 -9.56 -0.80 -15.42
CA GLU A 157 -9.15 0.57 -15.75
C GLU A 157 -7.65 0.66 -16.04
N LYS A 158 -6.86 -0.07 -15.25
CA LYS A 158 -5.39 -0.02 -15.32
C LYS A 158 -4.81 -1.18 -16.14
N GLY A 159 -5.59 -2.22 -16.44
CA GLY A 159 -5.16 -3.36 -17.25
C GLY A 159 -3.87 -4.00 -16.72
N ARG A 160 -2.92 -4.24 -17.64
CA ARG A 160 -1.59 -4.77 -17.31
C ARG A 160 -0.79 -3.96 -16.27
N ARG A 161 -1.15 -2.71 -15.98
CA ARG A 161 -0.42 -1.88 -15.01
C ARG A 161 -0.58 -2.38 -13.56
N VAL A 162 -1.65 -3.12 -13.28
CA VAL A 162 -1.94 -3.70 -11.96
C VAL A 162 -1.09 -4.94 -11.66
N VAL A 163 -0.55 -5.59 -12.70
CA VAL A 163 0.27 -6.80 -12.54
C VAL A 163 1.41 -6.58 -11.55
N LEU A 164 2.07 -5.43 -11.62
CA LEU A 164 3.19 -5.11 -10.73
C LEU A 164 2.74 -4.85 -9.27
N PRO A 165 1.79 -3.95 -8.97
CA PRO A 165 1.24 -3.81 -7.63
C PRO A 165 0.77 -5.13 -7.00
N VAL A 166 0.03 -5.96 -7.75
CA VAL A 166 -0.43 -7.26 -7.24
C VAL A 166 0.75 -8.22 -7.01
N ALA A 167 1.75 -8.25 -7.90
CA ALA A 167 2.96 -9.05 -7.70
C ALA A 167 3.71 -8.63 -6.42
N LEU A 168 3.81 -7.33 -6.15
CA LEU A 168 4.43 -6.82 -4.93
C LEU A 168 3.63 -7.22 -3.68
N LEU A 169 2.28 -7.22 -3.74
CA LEU A 169 1.43 -7.68 -2.64
C LEU A 169 1.59 -9.19 -2.39
N VAL A 170 1.65 -10.00 -3.45
CA VAL A 170 1.89 -11.45 -3.34
C VAL A 170 3.27 -11.73 -2.75
N ALA A 171 4.31 -11.02 -3.21
CA ALA A 171 5.66 -11.13 -2.65
C ALA A 171 5.69 -10.72 -1.18
N ALA A 172 5.09 -9.57 -0.84
CA ALA A 172 5.00 -9.09 0.52
C ALA A 172 4.27 -10.08 1.45
N ALA A 173 3.21 -10.72 0.97
CA ALA A 173 2.49 -11.74 1.74
C ALA A 173 3.42 -12.93 2.08
N TRP A 174 4.12 -13.48 1.09
CA TRP A 174 5.11 -14.55 1.29
C TRP A 174 6.23 -14.14 2.25
N LEU A 175 6.67 -12.88 2.19
CA LEU A 175 7.74 -12.37 3.05
C LEU A 175 7.26 -11.97 4.45
N THR A 176 5.95 -11.93 4.70
CA THR A 176 5.38 -11.51 5.99
C THR A 176 4.87 -12.67 6.82
N ASN A 177 4.02 -13.54 6.25
CA ASN A 177 3.41 -14.66 6.97
C ASN A 177 3.02 -15.77 5.98
N ALA A 178 3.55 -16.99 6.16
CA ALA A 178 3.34 -18.08 5.22
C ALA A 178 1.87 -18.55 5.13
N PRO A 179 1.15 -18.79 6.25
CA PRO A 179 -0.31 -19.03 6.21
C PRO A 179 -1.10 -17.96 5.47
N THR A 180 -0.87 -16.67 5.78
CA THR A 180 -1.55 -15.56 5.09
C THR A 180 -1.17 -15.50 3.61
N ALA A 181 0.07 -15.83 3.23
CA ALA A 181 0.49 -15.90 1.83
C ALA A 181 -0.32 -16.93 1.03
N VAL A 182 -0.56 -18.11 1.61
CA VAL A 182 -1.43 -19.13 1.02
C VAL A 182 -2.85 -18.56 0.84
N MET A 183 -3.41 -17.95 1.89
CA MET A 183 -4.74 -17.33 1.84
C MET A 183 -4.84 -16.20 0.80
N VAL A 184 -3.80 -15.38 0.65
CA VAL A 184 -3.70 -14.30 -0.37
C VAL A 184 -3.73 -14.88 -1.78
N ASN A 185 -3.03 -15.98 -2.05
CA ASN A 185 -3.02 -16.60 -3.38
C ASN A 185 -4.40 -17.19 -3.74
N TYR A 186 -5.05 -17.88 -2.80
CA TYR A 186 -6.43 -18.36 -3.01
C TYR A 186 -7.44 -17.22 -3.17
N SER A 187 -7.30 -16.17 -2.37
CA SER A 187 -8.14 -14.97 -2.49
C SER A 187 -7.92 -14.29 -3.83
N LEU A 188 -6.68 -14.10 -4.26
CA LEU A 188 -6.35 -13.52 -5.57
C LEU A 188 -6.99 -14.33 -6.70
N ALA A 189 -6.83 -15.67 -6.69
CA ALA A 189 -7.42 -16.55 -7.69
C ALA A 189 -8.94 -16.40 -7.76
N LEU A 190 -9.63 -16.40 -6.61
CA LEU A 190 -11.07 -16.19 -6.54
C LEU A 190 -11.48 -14.81 -7.06
N LEU A 191 -10.86 -13.74 -6.56
CA LEU A 191 -11.21 -12.36 -6.89
C LEU A 191 -10.98 -12.06 -8.38
N VAL A 192 -9.89 -12.58 -8.95
CA VAL A 192 -9.58 -12.49 -10.38
C VAL A 192 -10.57 -13.29 -11.22
N ALA A 193 -10.95 -14.50 -10.79
CA ALA A 193 -11.94 -15.31 -11.50
C ALA A 193 -13.33 -14.65 -11.51
N VAL A 194 -13.79 -14.16 -10.35
CA VAL A 194 -15.06 -13.44 -10.24
C VAL A 194 -15.04 -12.19 -11.12
N THR A 195 -13.95 -11.41 -11.08
CA THR A 195 -13.79 -10.22 -11.93
C THR A 195 -13.81 -10.59 -13.41
N ALA A 196 -13.11 -11.65 -13.82
CA ALA A 196 -13.09 -12.13 -15.20
C ALA A 196 -14.49 -12.56 -15.69
N ILE A 197 -15.29 -13.22 -14.84
CA ILE A 197 -16.66 -13.64 -15.15
C ILE A 197 -17.57 -12.42 -15.31
N LEU A 198 -17.57 -11.51 -14.34
CA LEU A 198 -18.42 -10.31 -14.35
C LEU A 198 -18.12 -9.42 -15.56
N ARG A 199 -16.84 -9.32 -15.95
CA ARG A 199 -16.37 -8.51 -17.07
C ARG A 199 -16.30 -9.26 -18.39
N ARG A 200 -16.59 -10.56 -18.41
CA ARG A 200 -16.47 -11.45 -19.59
C ARG A 200 -15.12 -11.32 -20.32
N SER A 201 -14.03 -11.21 -19.56
CA SER A 201 -12.69 -10.96 -20.10
C SER A 201 -11.67 -11.95 -19.55
N PRO A 202 -11.25 -12.96 -20.35
CA PRO A 202 -10.27 -13.95 -19.90
C PRO A 202 -8.87 -13.38 -19.70
N LYS A 203 -8.57 -12.19 -20.27
CA LYS A 203 -7.29 -11.50 -20.09
C LYS A 203 -6.99 -11.17 -18.62
N VAL A 204 -8.03 -10.96 -17.80
CA VAL A 204 -7.91 -10.70 -16.36
C VAL A 204 -7.25 -11.89 -15.66
N LEU A 205 -7.56 -13.13 -16.07
CA LEU A 205 -6.92 -14.34 -15.55
C LEU A 205 -5.42 -14.36 -15.85
N LEU A 206 -5.03 -13.96 -17.07
CA LEU A 206 -3.62 -13.89 -17.47
C LEU A 206 -2.86 -12.85 -16.65
N TYR A 207 -3.46 -11.70 -16.37
CA TYR A 207 -2.85 -10.67 -15.51
C TYR A 207 -2.70 -11.15 -14.07
N GLY A 208 -3.73 -11.79 -13.51
CA GLY A 208 -3.65 -12.38 -12.17
C GLY A 208 -2.58 -13.48 -12.07
N ALA A 209 -2.53 -14.39 -13.05
CA ALA A 209 -1.52 -15.44 -13.10
C ALA A 209 -0.11 -14.87 -13.25
N GLY A 210 0.08 -13.89 -14.15
CA GLY A 210 1.35 -13.20 -14.31
C GLY A 210 1.79 -12.49 -13.03
N ALA A 211 0.87 -11.86 -12.30
CA ALA A 211 1.16 -11.22 -11.03
C ALA A 211 1.57 -12.23 -9.94
N ALA A 212 0.88 -13.37 -9.86
CA ALA A 212 1.23 -14.44 -8.90
C ALA A 212 2.63 -15.02 -9.18
N VAL A 213 2.95 -15.29 -10.45
CA VAL A 213 4.28 -15.81 -10.84
C VAL A 213 5.37 -14.78 -10.56
N LEU A 214 5.16 -13.51 -10.91
CA LEU A 214 6.12 -12.45 -10.61
C LEU A 214 6.30 -12.25 -9.11
N GLY A 215 5.21 -12.28 -8.32
CA GLY A 215 5.26 -12.17 -6.87
C GLY A 215 6.05 -13.31 -6.22
N ALA A 216 5.82 -14.55 -6.67
CA ALA A 216 6.61 -15.70 -6.24
C ALA A 216 8.09 -15.56 -6.64
N GLY A 217 8.39 -15.08 -7.85
CA GLY A 217 9.76 -14.80 -8.30
C GLY A 217 10.47 -13.76 -7.43
N LEU A 218 9.79 -12.66 -7.08
CA LEU A 218 10.33 -11.61 -6.21
C LEU A 218 10.63 -12.12 -4.79
N ALA A 219 9.85 -13.08 -4.28
CA ALA A 219 10.07 -13.70 -2.98
C ALA A 219 10.93 -14.98 -3.03
N ALA A 220 11.44 -15.38 -4.20
CA ALA A 220 12.15 -16.65 -4.40
C ALA A 220 13.41 -16.83 -3.52
N PHE A 221 14.12 -15.75 -3.16
CA PHE A 221 15.26 -15.80 -2.24
C PHE A 221 14.91 -16.34 -0.84
N TYR A 222 13.63 -16.34 -0.49
CA TYR A 222 13.06 -16.92 0.73
C TYR A 222 12.29 -18.22 0.40
N VAL A 223 11.33 -18.15 -0.53
CA VAL A 223 10.41 -19.26 -0.80
C VAL A 223 11.14 -20.49 -1.36
N PHE A 224 12.15 -20.28 -2.21
CA PHE A 224 12.85 -21.39 -2.87
C PHE A 224 13.73 -22.19 -1.88
N PRO A 225 14.59 -21.57 -1.05
CA PRO A 225 15.29 -22.29 0.01
C PRO A 225 14.34 -22.96 1.01
N ALA A 226 13.30 -22.26 1.46
CA ALA A 226 12.31 -22.83 2.37
C ALA A 226 11.64 -24.10 1.78
N ALA A 227 11.36 -24.10 0.47
CA ALA A 227 10.78 -25.27 -0.20
C ALA A 227 11.80 -26.41 -0.41
N TYR A 228 13.08 -26.09 -0.68
CA TYR A 228 14.11 -27.09 -0.93
C TYR A 228 14.64 -27.73 0.36
N GLU A 229 14.92 -26.91 1.36
CA GLU A 229 15.54 -27.30 2.63
C GLU A 229 14.53 -27.96 3.59
N GLN A 230 13.22 -27.96 3.28
CA GLN A 230 12.17 -28.57 4.13
C GLN A 230 12.40 -30.07 4.41
N LYS A 231 13.13 -30.76 3.51
CA LYS A 231 13.52 -32.17 3.65
C LYS A 231 14.61 -32.42 4.71
N TRP A 232 15.24 -31.36 5.20
CA TRP A 232 16.29 -31.42 6.21
C TRP A 232 15.79 -31.18 7.62
N VAL A 233 14.52 -30.78 7.77
CA VAL A 233 13.89 -30.50 9.07
C VAL A 233 12.61 -31.30 9.26
N ALA A 234 12.10 -31.34 10.48
CA ALA A 234 10.84 -32.00 10.82
C ALA A 234 9.60 -31.15 10.45
N ILE A 235 9.56 -30.57 9.23
CA ILE A 235 8.53 -29.58 8.82
C ILE A 235 7.08 -30.10 8.93
N ALA A 236 6.89 -31.42 8.97
CA ALA A 236 5.60 -32.06 9.17
C ALA A 236 4.98 -31.76 10.55
N GLN A 237 5.77 -31.36 11.54
CA GLN A 237 5.30 -30.97 12.88
C GLN A 237 4.44 -29.70 12.86
N VAL A 238 4.51 -28.89 11.80
CA VAL A 238 3.52 -27.82 11.53
C VAL A 238 2.10 -28.39 11.42
N LEU A 239 1.94 -29.69 11.17
CA LEU A 239 0.67 -30.39 11.17
C LEU A 239 0.57 -31.42 12.30
N ALA A 240 1.16 -31.14 13.47
CA ALA A 240 1.01 -31.95 14.67
C ALA A 240 -0.44 -31.91 15.22
N PRO A 241 -0.90 -32.94 15.96
CA PRO A 241 -2.20 -32.91 16.63
C PRO A 241 -2.44 -31.62 17.41
N GLY A 242 -3.68 -31.10 17.37
CA GLY A 242 -4.04 -29.83 18.00
C GLY A 242 -3.88 -28.61 17.07
N VAL A 243 -2.96 -28.63 16.10
CA VAL A 243 -2.74 -27.53 15.14
C VAL A 243 -3.14 -27.87 13.70
N ARG A 244 -3.70 -29.06 13.45
CA ARG A 244 -4.19 -29.46 12.11
C ARG A 244 -5.54 -28.83 11.78
N PRO A 245 -5.91 -28.71 10.49
CA PRO A 245 -7.20 -28.16 10.08
C PRO A 245 -8.42 -28.85 10.68
N GLN A 246 -8.46 -30.19 10.70
CA GLN A 246 -9.59 -30.93 11.24
C GLN A 246 -9.81 -30.72 12.74
N ASP A 247 -8.75 -30.34 13.45
CA ASP A 247 -8.75 -30.09 14.89
C ASP A 247 -9.26 -28.65 15.22
N ASN A 248 -9.37 -27.79 14.20
CA ASN A 248 -9.53 -26.33 14.34
C ASN A 248 -10.66 -25.71 13.49
N PHE A 249 -11.59 -26.51 12.99
CA PHE A 249 -12.83 -25.95 12.45
C PHE A 249 -13.65 -25.28 13.56
N LEU A 250 -14.53 -24.34 13.18
CA LEU A 250 -15.38 -23.67 14.16
C LEU A 250 -16.19 -24.68 14.96
N PHE A 251 -16.20 -24.51 16.27
CA PHE A 251 -16.90 -25.36 17.24
C PHE A 251 -16.42 -26.83 17.30
N THR A 252 -15.26 -27.17 16.72
CA THR A 252 -14.60 -28.47 16.96
C THR A 252 -14.20 -28.62 18.44
N ILE A 253 -14.37 -29.83 18.97
CA ILE A 253 -14.03 -30.22 20.35
C ILE A 253 -13.03 -31.39 20.32
N LEU A 254 -11.98 -31.30 21.12
CA LEU A 254 -10.93 -32.31 21.32
C LEU A 254 -10.84 -32.74 22.80
N GLU A 255 -9.91 -33.65 23.11
CA GLU A 255 -9.52 -34.02 24.48
C GLU A 255 -8.52 -33.01 25.11
N ASP A 256 -8.64 -31.73 24.76
CA ASP A 256 -7.82 -30.64 25.31
C ASP A 256 -8.75 -29.47 25.69
N VAL A 257 -8.84 -29.19 26.99
CA VAL A 257 -9.75 -28.19 27.55
C VAL A 257 -9.37 -26.78 27.14
N ASP A 258 -8.08 -26.46 27.09
CA ASP A 258 -7.61 -25.11 26.79
C ASP A 258 -7.73 -24.83 25.29
N HIS A 259 -7.41 -25.82 24.46
CA HIS A 259 -7.73 -25.78 23.03
C HIS A 259 -9.22 -25.53 22.79
N ASN A 260 -10.09 -26.29 23.46
CA ASN A 260 -11.54 -26.17 23.29
C ASN A 260 -12.06 -24.78 23.69
N ARG A 261 -11.56 -24.22 24.80
CA ARG A 261 -11.91 -22.86 25.25
C ARG A 261 -11.51 -21.81 24.22
N PHE A 262 -10.28 -21.90 23.71
CA PHE A 262 -9.80 -20.96 22.70
C PHE A 262 -10.58 -21.08 21.39
N ASN A 263 -10.78 -22.30 20.89
CA ASN A 263 -11.54 -22.53 19.67
C ASN A 263 -13.00 -22.05 19.83
N TYR A 264 -13.62 -22.26 20.99
CA TYR A 264 -14.96 -21.74 21.28
C TYR A 264 -15.00 -20.20 21.28
N LEU A 265 -14.01 -19.54 21.89
CA LEU A 265 -13.86 -18.08 21.86
C LEU A 265 -13.82 -17.56 20.42
N VAL A 266 -12.94 -18.11 19.58
CA VAL A 266 -12.81 -17.70 18.18
C VAL A 266 -14.10 -18.00 17.41
N SER A 267 -14.76 -19.11 17.72
CA SER A 267 -16.01 -19.52 17.08
C SER A 267 -17.18 -18.58 17.38
N LEU A 268 -17.30 -18.09 18.62
CA LEU A 268 -18.31 -17.09 18.98
C LEU A 268 -18.10 -15.78 18.23
N ILE A 269 -16.85 -15.33 18.10
CA ILE A 269 -16.49 -14.10 17.39
C ILE A 269 -16.76 -14.27 15.89
N ALA A 270 -16.39 -15.42 15.31
CA ALA A 270 -16.68 -15.75 13.92
C ALA A 270 -18.19 -15.72 13.64
N ALA A 271 -18.98 -16.39 14.47
CA ALA A 271 -20.43 -16.43 14.34
C ALA A 271 -21.05 -15.03 14.44
N ALA A 272 -20.62 -14.22 15.42
CA ALA A 272 -21.10 -12.85 15.58
C ALA A 272 -20.78 -11.99 14.35
N GLN A 273 -19.57 -12.09 13.80
CA GLN A 273 -19.19 -11.41 12.57
C GLN A 273 -20.00 -11.87 11.35
N MET A 274 -20.20 -13.18 11.18
CA MET A 274 -20.99 -13.73 10.07
C MET A 274 -22.45 -13.28 10.14
N VAL A 275 -23.06 -13.27 11.33
CA VAL A 275 -24.44 -12.79 11.53
C VAL A 275 -24.57 -11.30 11.20
N ALA A 276 -23.66 -10.48 11.72
CA ALA A 276 -23.64 -9.04 11.43
C ALA A 276 -23.40 -8.77 9.93
N LEU A 277 -22.52 -9.55 9.30
CA LEU A 277 -22.25 -9.49 7.86
C LEU A 277 -23.47 -9.86 7.03
N ALA A 278 -24.17 -10.95 7.38
CA ALA A 278 -25.40 -11.35 6.70
C ALA A 278 -26.47 -10.26 6.78
N GLY A 279 -26.67 -9.65 7.96
CA GLY A 279 -27.55 -8.50 8.13
C GLY A 279 -27.14 -7.30 7.27
N ALA A 280 -25.84 -7.00 7.20
CA ALA A 280 -25.30 -5.92 6.38
C ALA A 280 -25.51 -6.16 4.88
N VAL A 281 -25.32 -7.38 4.39
CA VAL A 281 -25.58 -7.75 2.99
C VAL A 281 -27.07 -7.55 2.65
N LEU A 282 -27.99 -7.94 3.53
CA LEU A 282 -29.42 -7.75 3.30
C LEU A 282 -29.80 -6.26 3.23
N LEU A 283 -29.26 -5.43 4.12
CA LEU A 283 -29.55 -4.00 4.18
C LEU A 283 -28.86 -3.19 3.07
N ALA A 284 -27.65 -3.57 2.70
CA ALA A 284 -26.88 -2.91 1.64
C ALA A 284 -27.24 -3.41 0.23
N ARG A 285 -28.18 -4.35 0.07
CA ARG A 285 -28.51 -5.00 -1.22
C ARG A 285 -28.83 -4.03 -2.37
N SER A 286 -29.35 -2.85 -2.07
CA SER A 286 -29.63 -1.81 -3.07
C SER A 286 -28.34 -1.29 -3.74
N ARG A 287 -27.21 -1.30 -3.02
CA ARG A 287 -25.88 -0.89 -3.50
C ARG A 287 -25.32 -1.80 -4.59
N ARG A 288 -25.86 -3.01 -4.75
CA ARG A 288 -25.52 -3.90 -5.87
C ARG A 288 -25.67 -3.22 -7.23
N ARG A 289 -26.60 -2.27 -7.37
CA ARG A 289 -26.82 -1.54 -8.63
C ARG A 289 -25.82 -0.42 -8.85
N GLU A 290 -25.26 0.17 -7.79
CA GLU A 290 -24.32 1.29 -7.87
C GLU A 290 -22.90 0.82 -8.20
N SER A 291 -22.47 -0.32 -7.63
CA SER A 291 -21.12 -0.85 -7.84
C SER A 291 -21.16 -2.38 -7.93
N PRO A 292 -21.64 -2.94 -9.06
CA PRO A 292 -21.89 -4.38 -9.20
C PRO A 292 -20.61 -5.22 -9.09
N GLN A 293 -19.48 -4.74 -9.62
CA GLN A 293 -18.21 -5.44 -9.52
C GLN A 293 -17.75 -5.57 -8.07
N LEU A 294 -17.70 -4.45 -7.33
CA LEU A 294 -17.35 -4.46 -5.91
C LEU A 294 -18.26 -5.41 -5.14
N TRP A 295 -19.59 -5.26 -5.31
CA TRP A 295 -20.59 -6.05 -4.60
C TRP A 295 -20.40 -7.55 -4.76
N TRP A 296 -20.29 -8.02 -6.00
CA TRP A 296 -20.17 -9.46 -6.26
C TRP A 296 -18.81 -10.02 -5.87
N THR A 297 -17.75 -9.22 -5.99
CA THR A 297 -16.40 -9.59 -5.58
C THR A 297 -16.33 -9.79 -4.06
N ILE A 298 -16.83 -8.82 -3.28
CA ILE A 298 -16.86 -8.94 -1.82
C ILE A 298 -17.84 -9.99 -1.32
N ALA A 299 -18.97 -10.20 -2.01
CA ALA A 299 -19.92 -11.26 -1.66
C ALA A 299 -19.32 -12.66 -1.89
N ALA A 300 -18.68 -12.88 -3.03
CA ALA A 300 -18.00 -14.14 -3.33
C ALA A 300 -16.87 -14.41 -2.34
N TRP A 301 -16.07 -13.39 -2.01
CA TRP A 301 -14.97 -13.53 -1.06
C TRP A 301 -15.46 -13.76 0.38
N SER A 302 -16.56 -13.12 0.78
CA SER A 302 -17.22 -13.36 2.07
C SER A 302 -17.73 -14.78 2.18
N LEU A 303 -18.41 -15.28 1.15
CA LEU A 303 -18.94 -16.64 1.12
C LEU A 303 -17.79 -17.66 1.18
N PHE A 304 -16.78 -17.50 0.33
CA PHE A 304 -15.63 -18.39 0.30
C PHE A 304 -14.88 -18.45 1.63
N SER A 305 -14.54 -17.29 2.19
CA SER A 305 -13.84 -17.21 3.48
C SER A 305 -14.71 -17.73 4.63
N GLY A 306 -16.02 -17.47 4.57
CA GLY A 306 -17.00 -17.96 5.54
C GLY A 306 -17.11 -19.47 5.58
N LEU A 307 -17.25 -20.11 4.41
CA LEU A 307 -17.43 -21.56 4.30
C LEU A 307 -16.19 -22.35 4.72
N LEU A 308 -14.98 -21.87 4.38
CA LEU A 308 -13.73 -22.58 4.67
C LEU A 308 -13.46 -22.82 6.15
N MET A 309 -14.16 -22.11 7.04
CA MET A 309 -14.05 -22.25 8.49
C MET A 309 -14.85 -23.43 9.05
N PHE A 310 -15.67 -24.10 8.24
CA PHE A 310 -16.52 -25.21 8.68
C PHE A 310 -16.02 -26.57 8.18
N SER A 311 -16.27 -27.61 8.98
CA SER A 311 -15.76 -28.97 8.76
C SER A 311 -16.20 -29.63 7.46
N PHE A 312 -17.37 -29.28 6.90
CA PHE A 312 -17.82 -29.80 5.60
C PHE A 312 -16.91 -29.39 4.43
N THR A 313 -16.02 -28.41 4.63
CA THR A 313 -15.01 -28.03 3.63
C THR A 313 -13.72 -28.85 3.71
N PHE A 314 -13.61 -29.82 4.62
CA PHE A 314 -12.37 -30.58 4.86
C PHE A 314 -11.78 -31.22 3.61
N SER A 315 -12.61 -31.69 2.65
CA SER A 315 -12.12 -32.20 1.37
C SER A 315 -11.29 -31.16 0.61
N LEU A 316 -11.68 -29.88 0.64
CA LEU A 316 -10.89 -28.80 0.04
C LEU A 316 -9.53 -28.68 0.72
N TRP A 317 -9.49 -28.76 2.05
CA TRP A 317 -8.25 -28.72 2.82
C TRP A 317 -7.33 -29.88 2.46
N GLN A 318 -7.86 -31.08 2.18
CA GLN A 318 -7.04 -32.25 1.83
C GLN A 318 -6.40 -32.15 0.44
N TYR A 319 -7.12 -31.62 -0.55
CA TYR A 319 -6.69 -31.68 -1.95
C TYR A 319 -6.11 -30.37 -2.48
N LEU A 320 -6.45 -29.23 -1.89
CA LEU A 320 -5.97 -27.94 -2.38
C LEU A 320 -4.50 -27.71 -1.99
N PRO A 321 -3.62 -27.30 -2.94
CA PRO A 321 -2.20 -27.13 -2.70
C PRO A 321 -1.86 -26.26 -1.49
N LYS A 322 -1.11 -26.83 -0.55
CA LYS A 322 -0.63 -26.14 0.66
C LYS A 322 -1.72 -25.55 1.58
N LEU A 323 -3.01 -25.76 1.31
CA LEU A 323 -4.09 -25.22 2.14
C LEU A 323 -4.04 -25.77 3.58
N ARG A 324 -3.64 -27.04 3.76
CA ARG A 324 -3.43 -27.63 5.11
C ARG A 324 -2.43 -26.85 5.96
N PHE A 325 -1.42 -26.22 5.36
CA PHE A 325 -0.40 -25.45 6.07
C PHE A 325 -0.90 -24.08 6.55
N VAL A 326 -2.14 -23.70 6.24
CA VAL A 326 -2.82 -22.59 6.94
C VAL A 326 -3.15 -23.00 8.38
N GLN A 327 -3.18 -24.30 8.69
CA GLN A 327 -3.40 -24.93 9.99
C GLN A 327 -4.79 -24.70 10.58
N LEU A 328 -5.19 -23.44 10.74
CA LEU A 328 -6.32 -23.03 11.56
C LEU A 328 -7.39 -22.41 10.64
N PRO A 329 -8.46 -23.15 10.27
CA PRO A 329 -9.51 -22.67 9.38
C PRO A 329 -10.08 -21.30 9.74
N TRP A 330 -10.28 -21.01 11.01
CA TRP A 330 -10.77 -19.71 11.47
C TRP A 330 -9.86 -18.52 11.14
N ARG A 331 -8.61 -18.71 10.67
CA ARG A 331 -7.78 -17.64 10.10
C ARG A 331 -8.41 -16.96 8.89
N TRP A 332 -9.35 -17.62 8.21
CA TRP A 332 -10.13 -17.00 7.14
C TRP A 332 -10.99 -15.81 7.61
N LEU A 333 -11.14 -15.58 8.92
CA LEU A 333 -11.63 -14.31 9.47
C LEU A 333 -10.78 -13.11 9.02
N LEU A 334 -9.47 -13.27 8.86
CA LEU A 334 -8.59 -12.20 8.37
C LEU A 334 -9.03 -11.69 7.00
N CYS A 335 -9.40 -12.61 6.09
CA CYS A 335 -9.96 -12.28 4.78
C CYS A 335 -11.38 -11.72 4.91
N LEU A 336 -12.21 -12.28 5.79
CA LEU A 336 -13.59 -11.84 6.04
C LEU A 336 -13.68 -10.42 6.63
N ASN A 337 -12.63 -9.96 7.32
CA ASN A 337 -12.58 -8.63 7.91
C ASN A 337 -12.69 -7.50 6.88
N VAL A 338 -12.16 -7.69 5.67
CA VAL A 338 -12.22 -6.69 4.59
C VAL A 338 -13.66 -6.45 4.12
N PRO A 339 -14.41 -7.46 3.64
CA PRO A 339 -15.79 -7.26 3.27
C PRO A 339 -16.67 -6.90 4.47
N PHE A 340 -16.36 -7.39 5.69
CA PHE A 340 -17.05 -6.98 6.90
C PHE A 340 -16.99 -5.46 7.11
N ALA A 341 -15.80 -4.88 7.14
CA ALA A 341 -15.66 -3.45 7.39
C ALA A 341 -16.29 -2.58 6.28
N LEU A 342 -16.25 -3.00 5.00
CA LEU A 342 -16.95 -2.31 3.91
C LEU A 342 -18.48 -2.43 4.04
N LEU A 343 -19.01 -3.64 4.17
CA LEU A 343 -20.45 -3.88 4.13
C LEU A 343 -21.17 -3.32 5.35
N ILE A 344 -20.60 -3.43 6.56
CA ILE A 344 -21.14 -2.76 7.76
C ILE A 344 -21.25 -1.24 7.52
N THR A 345 -20.22 -0.64 6.92
CA THR A 345 -20.21 0.80 6.63
C THR A 345 -21.26 1.19 5.59
N MET A 346 -21.43 0.37 4.55
CA MET A 346 -22.40 0.59 3.46
C MET A 346 -23.85 0.37 3.91
N ALA A 347 -24.09 -0.57 4.82
CA ALA A 347 -25.42 -0.97 5.28
C ALA A 347 -26.07 0.09 6.18
N TRP A 348 -25.35 0.64 7.15
CA TRP A 348 -25.90 1.58 8.11
C TRP A 348 -25.34 2.99 7.92
N ARG A 349 -26.17 3.89 7.38
CA ARG A 349 -25.81 5.30 7.18
C ARG A 349 -25.87 6.14 8.46
N ARG A 350 -26.67 5.72 9.45
CA ARG A 350 -26.78 6.40 10.75
C ARG A 350 -25.62 5.99 11.66
N TRP A 351 -24.89 6.97 12.19
CA TRP A 351 -23.77 6.75 13.10
C TRP A 351 -24.16 5.99 14.38
N THR A 352 -25.39 6.16 14.87
CA THR A 352 -25.88 5.43 16.05
C THR A 352 -25.92 3.92 15.83
N MET A 353 -26.32 3.47 14.64
CA MET A 353 -26.35 2.05 14.30
C MET A 353 -24.95 1.48 14.13
N ARG A 354 -24.03 2.26 13.54
CA ARG A 354 -22.62 1.89 13.45
C ARG A 354 -21.99 1.73 14.84
N ALA A 355 -22.25 2.68 15.73
CA ALA A 355 -21.80 2.61 17.12
C ALA A 355 -22.40 1.40 17.85
N MET A 356 -23.68 1.09 17.61
CA MET A 356 -24.34 -0.09 18.18
C MET A 356 -23.69 -1.39 17.70
N VAL A 357 -23.40 -1.54 16.40
CA VAL A 357 -22.69 -2.74 15.89
C VAL A 357 -21.32 -2.87 16.54
N CYS A 358 -20.55 -1.78 16.64
CA CYS A 358 -19.26 -1.80 17.34
C CYS A 358 -19.41 -2.18 18.81
N ALA A 359 -20.43 -1.65 19.50
CA ALA A 359 -20.71 -1.94 20.90
C ALA A 359 -21.11 -3.42 21.11
N VAL A 360 -21.91 -4.00 20.21
CA VAL A 360 -22.28 -5.41 20.25
C VAL A 360 -21.06 -6.30 20.01
N MET A 361 -20.22 -6.00 19.02
CA MET A 361 -18.99 -6.75 18.77
C MET A 361 -18.02 -6.66 19.95
N LEU A 362 -17.86 -5.46 20.53
CA LEU A 362 -17.04 -5.27 21.73
C LEU A 362 -17.61 -6.01 22.93
N PHE A 363 -18.94 -6.03 23.09
CA PHE A 363 -19.61 -6.80 24.15
C PHE A 363 -19.37 -8.30 23.97
N VAL A 364 -19.46 -8.84 22.75
CA VAL A 364 -19.13 -10.25 22.47
C VAL A 364 -17.68 -10.57 22.86
N LEU A 365 -16.74 -9.68 22.50
CA LEU A 365 -15.32 -9.83 22.87
C LEU A 365 -15.11 -9.79 24.38
N LEU A 366 -15.72 -8.83 25.08
CA LEU A 366 -15.60 -8.70 26.54
C LEU A 366 -16.25 -9.89 27.26
N CYS A 367 -17.39 -10.38 26.77
CA CYS A 367 -18.00 -11.61 27.27
C CYS A 367 -17.08 -12.82 27.06
N ALA A 368 -16.48 -12.96 25.87
CA ALA A 368 -15.54 -14.02 25.60
C ALA A 368 -14.30 -13.94 26.50
N TRP A 369 -13.77 -12.73 26.71
CA TRP A 369 -12.68 -12.47 27.64
C TRP A 369 -12.99 -12.91 29.07
N HIS A 370 -14.13 -12.47 29.62
CA HIS A 370 -14.45 -12.70 31.03
C HIS A 370 -15.06 -14.07 31.31
N ARG A 371 -15.69 -14.71 30.32
CA ARG A 371 -16.46 -15.95 30.52
C ARG A 371 -15.87 -17.18 29.86
N VAL A 372 -15.02 -17.02 28.84
CA VAL A 372 -14.45 -18.16 28.10
C VAL A 372 -12.97 -18.32 28.42
N GLN A 373 -12.16 -17.30 28.11
CA GLN A 373 -10.72 -17.33 28.33
C GLN A 373 -10.17 -15.91 28.45
N SER A 374 -9.53 -15.61 29.57
CA SER A 374 -8.85 -14.33 29.76
C SER A 374 -7.47 -14.32 29.11
N PRO A 375 -7.03 -13.19 28.51
CA PRO A 375 -5.66 -12.99 28.07
C PRO A 375 -4.64 -13.19 29.19
N TRP A 376 -3.45 -13.64 28.81
CA TRP A 376 -2.31 -13.80 29.69
C TRP A 376 -1.41 -12.58 29.54
N TRP A 377 -0.77 -12.13 30.61
CA TRP A 377 -0.04 -10.88 30.63
C TRP A 377 1.39 -11.09 31.14
N ASP A 378 2.35 -10.74 30.28
CA ASP A 378 3.76 -10.63 30.62
C ASP A 378 4.05 -9.22 31.14
N THR A 379 4.84 -9.19 32.21
CA THR A 379 5.35 -7.97 32.82
C THR A 379 6.68 -7.56 32.18
N ALA A 380 7.18 -6.39 32.58
CA ALA A 380 8.53 -6.00 32.18
C ALA A 380 9.62 -6.93 32.74
N ALA A 381 9.35 -7.63 33.85
CA ALA A 381 10.30 -8.59 34.42
C ALA A 381 10.43 -9.82 33.52
N ASP A 382 9.33 -10.35 33.00
CA ASP A 382 9.33 -11.53 32.12
C ASP A 382 10.12 -11.24 30.82
N ILE A 383 9.95 -10.04 30.24
CA ILE A 383 10.71 -9.63 29.04
C ILE A 383 12.21 -9.45 29.35
N ASN A 384 12.54 -8.98 30.55
CA ASN A 384 13.94 -8.90 30.97
C ASN A 384 14.53 -10.29 31.19
N GLU A 385 13.77 -11.25 31.75
CA GLU A 385 14.21 -12.64 31.86
C GLU A 385 14.49 -13.26 30.49
N MET A 386 13.64 -13.01 29.49
CA MET A 386 13.91 -13.42 28.11
C MET A 386 15.23 -12.83 27.58
N LEU A 387 15.48 -11.54 27.87
CA LEU A 387 16.69 -10.85 27.46
C LEU A 387 17.93 -11.43 28.14
N ASP A 388 17.86 -11.68 29.45
CA ASP A 388 18.92 -12.26 30.27
C ASP A 388 19.25 -13.68 29.77
N ASN A 389 18.22 -14.46 29.44
CA ASN A 389 18.38 -15.79 28.86
C ASN A 389 19.12 -15.80 27.52
N GLN A 390 19.03 -14.71 26.74
CA GLN A 390 19.75 -14.58 25.47
C GLN A 390 21.17 -14.02 25.61
N GLN A 391 21.41 -13.15 26.59
CA GLN A 391 22.71 -12.51 26.78
C GLN A 391 23.65 -13.38 27.60
N ASP A 392 23.18 -13.86 28.74
CA ASP A 392 23.99 -14.53 29.76
C ASP A 392 23.50 -15.95 30.08
N GLY A 393 22.28 -16.31 29.65
CA GLY A 393 21.66 -17.59 29.92
C GLY A 393 21.90 -18.70 28.88
N PRO A 394 21.20 -19.84 29.02
CA PRO A 394 21.39 -21.01 28.16
C PRO A 394 20.76 -20.87 26.77
N GLY A 395 20.00 -19.80 26.49
CA GLY A 395 19.12 -19.67 25.32
C GLY A 395 17.66 -19.89 25.69
N TYR A 396 16.83 -20.21 24.71
CA TYR A 396 15.37 -20.30 24.87
C TYR A 396 14.79 -21.55 24.19
N GLU A 397 13.49 -21.82 24.42
CA GLU A 397 12.80 -22.96 23.83
C GLU A 397 12.62 -22.81 22.31
N GLY A 398 12.97 -23.85 21.55
CA GLY A 398 12.84 -23.83 20.10
C GLY A 398 11.48 -24.35 19.63
N THR A 399 11.39 -24.62 18.33
CA THR A 399 10.20 -25.18 17.68
C THR A 399 10.54 -26.50 17.02
N ASP A 400 9.65 -27.47 17.13
CA ASP A 400 9.91 -28.83 16.66
C ASP A 400 10.04 -28.91 15.13
N GLU A 401 9.31 -28.08 14.39
CA GLU A 401 9.30 -28.13 12.93
C GLU A 401 10.61 -27.72 12.25
N TYR A 402 11.51 -27.03 12.96
CA TYR A 402 12.77 -26.50 12.43
C TYR A 402 14.01 -27.27 12.90
N VAL A 403 13.83 -28.30 13.73
CA VAL A 403 14.91 -29.21 14.11
C VAL A 403 15.25 -30.16 12.96
N PRO A 404 16.49 -30.69 12.88
CA PRO A 404 16.85 -31.64 11.83
C PRO A 404 15.95 -32.87 11.81
N THR A 405 15.72 -33.42 10.63
CA THR A 405 14.91 -34.65 10.49
C THR A 405 15.52 -35.79 11.30
N GLY A 406 14.69 -36.41 12.16
CA GLY A 406 15.10 -37.53 13.02
C GLY A 406 15.71 -37.10 14.36
N ALA A 407 15.85 -35.79 14.62
CA ALA A 407 16.20 -35.27 15.94
C ALA A 407 14.96 -35.19 16.83
N ASP A 408 15.11 -35.59 18.08
CA ASP A 408 14.14 -35.40 19.16
C ASP A 408 14.67 -34.28 20.09
N PRO A 409 14.10 -33.07 20.02
CA PRO A 409 14.54 -31.95 20.86
C PRO A 409 14.23 -32.15 22.35
N TYR A 410 13.33 -33.08 22.73
CA TYR A 410 12.99 -33.31 24.13
C TYR A 410 14.04 -34.14 24.87
N GLU A 411 14.90 -34.85 24.14
CA GLU A 411 15.98 -35.69 24.68
C GLU A 411 17.32 -34.94 24.84
N ILE A 412 17.35 -33.63 24.55
CA ILE A 412 18.58 -32.83 24.65
C ILE A 412 18.92 -32.47 26.11
N ASN A 413 20.21 -32.39 26.42
CA ASN A 413 20.68 -31.91 27.72
C ASN A 413 20.87 -30.39 27.71
N LYS A 414 19.92 -29.67 28.32
CA LYS A 414 19.93 -28.20 28.41
C LYS A 414 21.18 -27.63 29.13
N ALA A 415 21.81 -28.41 30.01
CA ALA A 415 23.01 -28.04 30.75
C ALA A 415 24.32 -28.53 30.09
N ALA A 416 24.26 -29.10 28.89
CA ALA A 416 25.45 -29.58 28.19
C ALA A 416 26.44 -28.43 27.95
N ARG A 417 27.74 -28.74 28.07
CA ARG A 417 28.80 -27.86 27.58
C ARG A 417 28.70 -27.76 26.06
N ARG A 418 29.19 -26.65 25.50
CA ARG A 418 29.18 -26.40 24.05
C ARG A 418 29.91 -27.48 23.25
N VAL A 419 30.96 -28.04 23.86
CA VAL A 419 31.81 -29.05 23.25
C VAL A 419 32.13 -30.10 24.31
N THR A 420 31.86 -31.37 24.02
CA THR A 420 32.20 -32.52 24.86
C THR A 420 32.88 -33.60 24.02
N LEU A 421 33.62 -34.50 24.66
CA LEU A 421 34.17 -35.69 24.00
C LEU A 421 33.26 -36.89 24.27
N ASP A 422 32.89 -37.61 23.22
CA ASP A 422 32.22 -38.91 23.29
C ASP A 422 33.28 -40.02 23.26
N GLY A 423 33.49 -40.64 24.43
CA GLY A 423 34.50 -41.68 24.68
C GLY A 423 35.12 -41.61 26.08
N LEU A 424 36.00 -42.57 26.40
CA LEU A 424 36.69 -42.68 27.70
C LEU A 424 37.92 -41.76 27.85
N GLY A 425 38.30 -41.04 26.78
CA GLY A 425 39.47 -40.15 26.76
C GLY A 425 39.27 -38.86 27.55
N ARG A 426 40.36 -38.22 27.97
CA ARG A 426 40.33 -36.86 28.52
C ARG A 426 40.43 -35.86 27.36
N SER A 427 39.78 -34.71 27.52
CA SER A 427 39.85 -33.61 26.57
C SER A 427 40.09 -32.28 27.28
N LEU A 428 40.93 -31.44 26.67
CA LEU A 428 41.03 -30.02 26.98
C LEU A 428 40.46 -29.26 25.78
N ILE A 429 39.38 -28.53 26.00
CA ILE A 429 38.74 -27.71 24.98
C ILE A 429 39.03 -26.24 25.24
N GLU A 430 39.60 -25.56 24.24
CA GLU A 430 39.80 -24.12 24.25
C GLU A 430 38.90 -23.46 23.19
N GLU A 431 37.82 -22.82 23.65
CA GLU A 431 36.92 -22.06 22.79
C GLU A 431 37.56 -20.74 22.37
N LYS A 432 37.70 -20.50 21.06
CA LYS A 432 38.27 -19.26 20.52
C LYS A 432 37.19 -18.33 19.98
N GLN A 433 36.17 -18.89 19.35
CA GLN A 433 35.05 -18.14 18.78
C GLN A 433 33.78 -18.99 18.79
N TRP A 434 32.66 -18.38 19.20
CA TRP A 434 31.35 -19.00 19.18
C TRP A 434 30.28 -18.00 18.69
N GLY A 435 30.27 -17.71 17.39
CA GLY A 435 29.29 -16.83 16.75
C GLY A 435 28.11 -17.61 16.15
N ALA A 436 27.07 -16.93 15.67
CA ALA A 436 25.88 -17.60 15.12
C ALA A 436 26.23 -18.50 13.92
N GLU A 437 26.96 -17.99 12.92
CA GLU A 437 27.34 -18.72 11.69
C GLU A 437 28.76 -19.32 11.70
N SER A 438 29.57 -19.07 12.73
CA SER A 438 30.96 -19.57 12.79
C SER A 438 31.40 -19.98 14.19
N LYS A 439 31.99 -21.17 14.30
CA LYS A 439 32.56 -21.71 15.53
C LYS A 439 34.01 -22.09 15.30
N PHE A 440 34.89 -21.76 16.25
CA PHE A 440 36.30 -22.15 16.23
C PHE A 440 36.75 -22.52 17.64
N PHE A 441 37.29 -23.71 17.78
CA PHE A 441 37.85 -24.20 19.04
C PHE A 441 39.03 -25.14 18.77
N ILE A 442 39.84 -25.32 19.81
CA ILE A 442 40.94 -26.28 19.83
C ILE A 442 40.56 -27.40 20.79
N ALA A 443 40.58 -28.64 20.31
CA ALA A 443 40.33 -29.83 21.12
C ALA A 443 41.62 -30.63 21.23
N ASP A 444 42.23 -30.67 22.41
CA ASP A 444 43.35 -31.54 22.71
C ASP A 444 42.82 -32.80 23.40
N VAL A 445 42.93 -33.95 22.74
CA VAL A 445 42.31 -35.21 23.17
C VAL A 445 43.34 -36.32 23.34
N THR A 446 43.23 -37.10 24.42
CA THR A 446 44.21 -38.14 24.74
C THR A 446 44.15 -39.38 23.84
N SER A 447 43.04 -39.58 23.15
CA SER A 447 42.80 -40.71 22.25
C SER A 447 41.87 -40.28 21.12
N PRO A 448 41.92 -40.92 19.93
CA PRO A 448 40.97 -40.64 18.87
C PRO A 448 39.53 -40.85 19.36
N GLY A 449 38.62 -39.99 18.94
CA GLY A 449 37.24 -39.99 19.42
C GLY A 449 36.35 -39.06 18.61
N LYS A 450 35.15 -38.79 19.13
CA LYS A 450 34.21 -37.86 18.50
C LYS A 450 33.92 -36.71 19.44
N VAL A 451 34.14 -35.50 18.97
CA VAL A 451 33.68 -34.31 19.68
C VAL A 451 32.21 -34.12 19.37
N VAL A 452 31.38 -34.01 20.41
CA VAL A 452 29.94 -33.76 20.33
C VAL A 452 29.69 -32.30 20.68
N LEU A 453 28.93 -31.62 19.82
CA LEU A 453 28.63 -30.22 20.01
C LEU A 453 27.22 -30.01 20.53
N ARG A 454 27.06 -28.98 21.34
CA ARG A 454 25.76 -28.34 21.61
C ARG A 454 25.34 -27.53 20.38
N LEU A 455 25.06 -28.26 19.29
CA LEU A 455 24.71 -27.74 17.98
C LEU A 455 23.99 -28.85 17.23
N PHE A 456 22.79 -28.60 16.74
CA PHE A 456 22.11 -29.56 15.86
C PHE A 456 22.84 -29.70 14.53
N ASN A 457 22.93 -30.94 14.03
CA ASN A 457 23.53 -31.21 12.75
C ASN A 457 22.58 -30.77 11.62
N TYR A 458 23.06 -29.90 10.76
CA TYR A 458 22.31 -29.35 9.64
C TYR A 458 23.20 -29.34 8.40
N PRO A 459 22.72 -29.73 7.20
CA PRO A 459 23.58 -29.90 6.02
C PRO A 459 24.37 -28.65 5.59
N ALA A 460 23.95 -27.45 5.99
CA ALA A 460 24.69 -26.21 5.72
C ALA A 460 25.86 -25.96 6.70
N TRP A 461 26.09 -26.79 7.71
CA TRP A 461 27.30 -26.73 8.53
C TRP A 461 28.48 -27.41 7.81
N ARG A 462 29.48 -26.63 7.43
CA ARG A 462 30.77 -27.14 6.92
C ARG A 462 31.74 -27.26 8.07
N VAL A 463 32.34 -28.44 8.22
CA VAL A 463 33.33 -28.75 9.26
C VAL A 463 34.70 -28.94 8.64
N GLU A 464 35.71 -28.31 9.23
CA GLU A 464 37.12 -28.47 8.91
C GLU A 464 37.90 -28.82 10.18
N VAL A 465 38.73 -29.86 10.12
CA VAL A 465 39.63 -30.27 11.21
C VAL A 465 41.06 -30.16 10.68
N ASN A 466 41.89 -29.35 11.37
CA ASN A 466 43.27 -29.09 10.98
C ASN A 466 43.42 -28.55 9.54
N GLY A 467 42.40 -27.83 9.05
CA GLY A 467 42.35 -27.26 7.69
C GLY A 467 41.80 -28.21 6.61
N ASN A 468 41.48 -29.45 6.96
CA ASN A 468 40.90 -30.42 6.03
C ASN A 468 39.39 -30.55 6.24
N PRO A 469 38.56 -30.53 5.18
CA PRO A 469 37.13 -30.80 5.28
C PRO A 469 36.86 -32.20 5.86
N VAL A 470 35.99 -32.27 6.85
CA VAL A 470 35.60 -33.53 7.50
C VAL A 470 34.08 -33.69 7.44
N ALA A 471 33.62 -34.90 7.10
CA ALA A 471 32.21 -35.23 7.12
C ALA A 471 31.73 -35.36 8.58
N ALA A 472 30.83 -34.47 9.00
CA ALA A 472 30.22 -34.54 10.31
C ALA A 472 29.21 -35.69 10.39
N GLN A 473 29.06 -36.24 11.59
CA GLN A 473 28.10 -37.29 11.92
C GLN A 473 26.98 -36.70 12.78
N THR A 474 25.84 -37.38 12.83
CA THR A 474 24.70 -37.00 13.67
C THR A 474 24.60 -37.95 14.84
N ARG A 475 24.46 -37.42 16.06
CA ARG A 475 24.17 -38.24 17.24
C ARG A 475 22.75 -38.80 17.13
N GLU A 476 22.60 -40.10 17.33
CA GLU A 476 21.29 -40.73 17.36
C GLU A 476 20.39 -40.09 18.41
N VAL A 477 19.08 -40.08 18.14
CA VAL A 477 18.02 -39.45 18.95
C VAL A 477 18.13 -37.92 19.02
N THR A 478 19.21 -37.39 19.59
CA THR A 478 19.35 -35.95 19.85
C THR A 478 19.72 -35.09 18.65
N GLY A 479 20.16 -35.68 17.52
CA GLY A 479 20.46 -34.90 16.32
C GLY A 479 21.71 -34.01 16.40
N GLN A 480 22.56 -34.15 17.42
CA GLN A 480 23.74 -33.31 17.62
C GLN A 480 24.80 -33.50 16.52
N LEU A 481 25.53 -32.43 16.20
CA LEU A 481 26.71 -32.47 15.36
C LEU A 481 27.87 -33.18 16.08
N MET A 482 28.40 -34.23 15.47
CA MET A 482 29.55 -34.99 15.95
C MET A 482 30.70 -34.92 14.95
N ILE A 483 31.91 -34.67 15.42
CA ILE A 483 33.09 -34.46 14.58
C ILE A 483 34.17 -35.46 15.00
N PRO A 484 34.65 -36.34 14.11
CA PRO A 484 35.78 -37.21 14.43
C PRO A 484 37.05 -36.37 14.59
N VAL A 485 37.84 -36.69 15.63
CA VAL A 485 39.12 -36.06 15.94
C VAL A 485 40.17 -37.12 16.26
N GLU A 486 41.43 -36.82 15.94
CA GLU A 486 42.57 -37.69 16.22
C GLU A 486 43.18 -37.38 17.60
N ALA A 487 44.06 -38.24 18.11
CA ALA A 487 44.79 -37.93 19.34
C ALA A 487 45.67 -36.67 19.19
N GLY A 488 45.76 -35.86 20.25
CA GLY A 488 46.49 -34.60 20.28
C GLY A 488 45.62 -33.39 19.93
N GLN A 489 46.27 -32.32 19.48
CA GLN A 489 45.63 -31.04 19.24
C GLN A 489 44.89 -31.01 17.89
N ASN A 490 43.59 -30.78 17.93
CA ASN A 490 42.72 -30.65 16.76
C ASN A 490 42.14 -29.24 16.69
N ARG A 491 42.43 -28.52 15.60
CA ARG A 491 41.84 -27.20 15.31
C ARG A 491 40.56 -27.40 14.53
N VAL A 492 39.41 -27.17 15.16
CA VAL A 492 38.10 -27.41 14.56
C VAL A 492 37.45 -26.09 14.18
N ARG A 493 37.14 -25.93 12.90
CA ARG A 493 36.40 -24.78 12.36
C ARG A 493 35.08 -25.25 11.77
N ILE A 494 34.00 -24.58 12.15
CA ILE A 494 32.65 -24.89 11.69
C ILE A 494 32.04 -23.60 11.14
N THR A 495 31.57 -23.64 9.90
CA THR A 495 31.03 -22.46 9.21
C THR A 495 29.68 -22.79 8.59
N PHE A 496 28.68 -21.93 8.78
CA PHE A 496 27.41 -22.03 8.10
C PHE A 496 27.57 -21.51 6.67
N ILE A 497 27.46 -22.40 5.68
CA ILE A 497 27.71 -22.04 4.29
C ILE A 497 26.44 -21.63 3.56
N HIS A 498 26.62 -20.86 2.49
CA HIS A 498 25.56 -20.58 1.54
C HIS A 498 25.38 -21.79 0.60
N THR A 499 24.21 -22.40 0.62
CA THR A 499 23.86 -23.55 -0.22
C THR A 499 23.41 -23.10 -1.62
N TRP A 500 23.43 -24.01 -2.58
CA TRP A 500 23.14 -23.70 -3.98
C TRP A 500 21.72 -23.18 -4.19
N ASP A 501 20.75 -23.69 -3.41
CA ASP A 501 19.35 -23.33 -3.50
C ASP A 501 19.11 -21.89 -3.05
N ARG A 502 19.87 -21.41 -2.06
CA ARG A 502 19.88 -20.00 -1.64
C ARG A 502 20.44 -19.09 -2.73
N THR A 503 21.51 -19.50 -3.40
CA THR A 503 22.05 -18.78 -4.57
C THR A 503 21.01 -18.74 -5.68
N ALA A 504 20.38 -19.88 -6.00
CA ALA A 504 19.37 -19.97 -7.05
C ALA A 504 18.15 -19.08 -6.75
N GLY A 505 17.61 -19.13 -5.53
CA GLY A 505 16.53 -18.26 -5.08
C GLY A 505 16.89 -16.78 -5.21
N GLY A 506 18.11 -16.40 -4.80
CA GLY A 506 18.62 -15.04 -4.94
C GLY A 506 18.71 -14.59 -6.40
N VAL A 507 19.22 -15.43 -7.30
CA VAL A 507 19.31 -15.16 -8.74
C VAL A 507 17.92 -14.99 -9.36
N ILE A 508 16.96 -15.86 -9.02
CA ILE A 508 15.57 -15.76 -9.51
C ILE A 508 14.93 -14.45 -9.07
N SER A 509 15.10 -14.06 -7.81
CA SER A 509 14.56 -12.80 -7.29
C SER A 509 15.24 -11.58 -7.93
N ALA A 510 16.56 -11.61 -8.10
CA ALA A 510 17.30 -10.53 -8.77
C ALA A 510 16.87 -10.37 -10.24
N ALA A 511 16.75 -11.47 -10.99
CA ALA A 511 16.27 -11.46 -12.37
C ALA A 511 14.83 -10.96 -12.48
N THR A 512 13.96 -11.40 -11.56
CA THR A 512 12.56 -10.94 -11.50
C THR A 512 12.48 -9.44 -11.16
N MET A 513 13.28 -8.98 -10.21
CA MET A 513 13.38 -7.56 -9.86
C MET A 513 13.87 -6.73 -11.05
N PHE A 514 14.89 -7.19 -11.77
CA PHE A 514 15.37 -6.53 -12.98
C PHE A 514 14.27 -6.44 -14.05
N LEU A 515 13.53 -7.53 -14.30
CA LEU A 515 12.38 -7.53 -15.21
C LEU A 515 11.31 -6.52 -14.78
N VAL A 516 10.98 -6.49 -13.49
CA VAL A 516 10.02 -5.55 -12.89
C VAL A 516 10.46 -4.10 -13.09
N VAL A 517 11.73 -3.78 -12.82
CA VAL A 517 12.28 -2.43 -12.99
C VAL A 517 12.28 -2.05 -14.48
N MET A 518 12.70 -2.94 -15.37
CA MET A 518 12.68 -2.67 -16.81
C MET A 518 11.26 -2.40 -17.34
N VAL A 519 10.29 -3.23 -16.95
CA VAL A 519 8.88 -3.05 -17.33
C VAL A 519 8.32 -1.76 -16.72
N GLY A 520 8.62 -1.49 -15.45
CA GLY A 520 8.19 -0.28 -14.74
C GLY A 520 8.73 1.01 -15.37
N VAL A 521 10.02 1.03 -15.74
CA VAL A 521 10.65 2.15 -16.46
C VAL A 521 10.01 2.34 -17.83
N ARG A 522 9.82 1.26 -18.59
CA ARG A 522 9.17 1.32 -19.92
C ARG A 522 7.73 1.82 -19.82
N MET A 523 6.99 1.41 -18.79
CA MET A 523 5.64 1.89 -18.51
C MET A 523 5.59 3.37 -18.12
N LYS A 524 6.54 3.85 -17.29
CA LYS A 524 6.65 5.29 -16.96
C LYS A 524 6.97 6.13 -18.20
N ILE A 525 7.89 5.69 -19.05
CA ILE A 525 8.26 6.39 -20.29
C ILE A 525 7.06 6.45 -21.25
N THR A 526 6.29 5.36 -21.39
CA THR A 526 5.05 5.37 -22.21
C THR A 526 3.91 6.16 -21.57
N SER A 527 3.81 6.20 -20.24
CA SER A 527 2.81 7.02 -19.53
C SER A 527 3.14 8.51 -19.58
N PHE A 528 4.43 8.87 -19.56
CA PHE A 528 4.90 10.24 -19.74
C PHE A 528 4.64 10.72 -21.18
N LYS A 529 4.80 9.83 -22.18
CA LYS A 529 4.40 10.11 -23.58
C LYS A 529 2.89 10.07 -23.83
N ARG A 530 2.08 9.61 -22.87
CA ARG A 530 0.60 9.54 -22.95
C ARG A 530 -0.03 10.56 -21.98
N SER A 531 0.67 11.65 -21.65
CA SER A 531 0.05 12.81 -21.02
C SER A 531 -1.02 13.37 -21.95
N MET A 532 -2.07 13.91 -21.35
CA MET A 532 -3.34 14.33 -21.94
C MET A 532 -3.18 14.99 -23.31
N LYS A 533 -4.07 14.67 -24.25
CA LYS A 533 -4.18 15.49 -25.47
C LYS A 533 -4.27 16.97 -25.05
N PRO A 534 -3.49 17.85 -25.68
CA PRO A 534 -3.48 19.25 -25.29
C PRO A 534 -4.88 19.83 -25.44
N ILE A 535 -5.28 20.68 -24.49
CA ILE A 535 -6.56 21.40 -24.62
C ILE A 535 -6.40 22.40 -25.76
N LEU A 536 -7.26 22.29 -26.76
CA LEU A 536 -7.15 23.10 -27.97
C LEU A 536 -7.76 24.48 -27.75
N ILE A 537 -7.04 25.53 -28.16
CA ILE A 537 -7.48 26.93 -28.06
C ILE A 537 -7.57 27.54 -29.45
N ALA A 538 -8.71 28.17 -29.74
CA ALA A 538 -9.01 28.86 -30.98
C ALA A 538 -8.53 30.32 -30.95
N THR A 539 -7.22 30.54 -30.90
CA THR A 539 -6.64 31.88 -31.00
C THR A 539 -5.23 31.86 -31.60
N SER A 540 -4.90 32.88 -32.40
CA SER A 540 -3.56 33.16 -32.90
C SER A 540 -2.88 34.31 -32.14
N ASN A 541 -3.55 34.92 -31.16
CA ASN A 541 -3.00 36.07 -30.43
C ASN A 541 -1.89 35.59 -29.46
N PRO A 542 -0.62 36.02 -29.64
CA PRO A 542 0.49 35.55 -28.83
C PRO A 542 0.37 35.95 -27.35
N GLY A 543 -0.26 37.10 -27.06
CA GLY A 543 -0.56 37.53 -25.69
C GLY A 543 -1.56 36.60 -25.00
N LYS A 544 -2.64 36.24 -25.68
CA LYS A 544 -3.64 35.29 -25.17
C LYS A 544 -3.05 33.90 -24.95
N LEU A 545 -2.25 33.39 -25.89
CA LEU A 545 -1.58 32.10 -25.77
C LEU A 545 -0.63 32.07 -24.57
N ARG A 546 0.14 33.13 -24.32
CA ARG A 546 0.98 33.25 -23.13
C ARG A 546 0.18 33.24 -21.84
N ASP A 547 -0.93 33.98 -21.78
CA ASP A 547 -1.79 34.01 -20.59
C ASP A 547 -2.42 32.63 -20.31
N PHE A 548 -2.91 31.93 -21.34
CA PHE A 548 -3.42 30.58 -21.20
C PHE A 548 -2.33 29.58 -20.80
N ALA A 549 -1.13 29.68 -21.38
CA ALA A 549 -0.01 28.81 -21.05
C ALA A 549 0.40 28.96 -19.58
N GLY A 550 0.49 30.21 -19.10
CA GLY A 550 0.79 30.50 -17.70
C GLY A 550 -0.29 30.02 -16.74
N ALA A 551 -1.56 30.14 -17.14
CA ALA A 551 -2.67 29.60 -16.35
C ALA A 551 -2.67 28.07 -16.32
N ALA A 552 -2.38 27.39 -17.44
CA ALA A 552 -2.38 25.94 -17.55
C ALA A 552 -1.17 25.25 -16.90
N SER A 553 0.01 25.86 -16.99
CA SER A 553 1.26 25.32 -16.41
C SER A 553 1.14 25.12 -14.90
N SER A 554 0.46 26.04 -14.21
CA SER A 554 0.16 25.98 -12.77
C SER A 554 -0.64 24.74 -12.36
N TYR A 555 -1.27 24.05 -13.32
CA TYR A 555 -2.07 22.84 -13.11
C TYR A 555 -1.53 21.61 -13.84
N GLY A 556 -0.35 21.69 -14.47
CA GLY A 556 0.24 20.58 -15.23
C GLY A 556 -0.53 20.20 -16.49
N ILE A 557 -1.21 21.16 -17.11
CA ILE A 557 -2.04 20.97 -18.32
C ILE A 557 -1.32 21.56 -19.52
N GLU A 558 -1.25 20.79 -20.61
CA GLU A 558 -0.73 21.27 -21.89
C GLU A 558 -1.85 21.92 -22.71
N ILE A 559 -1.56 23.07 -23.31
CA ILE A 559 -2.45 23.75 -24.24
C ILE A 559 -1.82 23.74 -25.63
N ALA A 560 -2.65 23.68 -26.66
CA ALA A 560 -2.21 23.83 -28.04
C ALA A 560 -3.19 24.69 -28.80
N THR A 561 -2.74 25.35 -29.86
CA THR A 561 -3.63 25.95 -30.84
C THR A 561 -4.35 24.87 -31.63
N VAL A 562 -5.55 25.15 -32.13
CA VAL A 562 -6.20 24.28 -33.11
C VAL A 562 -5.24 24.01 -34.28
N PRO A 563 -5.01 22.75 -34.69
CA PRO A 563 -4.13 22.43 -35.81
C PRO A 563 -4.53 23.19 -37.07
N GLY A 564 -3.56 23.84 -37.72
CA GLY A 564 -3.82 24.62 -38.93
C GLY A 564 -4.69 25.88 -38.71
N PHE A 565 -4.81 26.40 -37.48
CA PHE A 565 -5.71 27.52 -37.15
C PHE A 565 -5.60 28.71 -38.12
N SER A 566 -4.40 29.08 -38.56
CA SER A 566 -4.17 30.18 -39.51
C SER A 566 -4.74 29.95 -40.91
N SER A 567 -4.99 28.70 -41.28
CA SER A 567 -5.61 28.32 -42.56
C SER A 567 -7.13 28.10 -42.47
N LEU A 568 -7.71 28.16 -41.26
CA LEU A 568 -9.15 28.00 -41.06
C LEU A 568 -9.88 29.32 -41.37
N PRO A 569 -11.09 29.27 -41.95
CA PRO A 569 -11.91 30.46 -42.15
C PRO A 569 -12.15 31.19 -40.83
N ALA A 570 -11.87 32.50 -40.80
CA ALA A 570 -12.19 33.34 -39.65
C ALA A 570 -13.71 33.44 -39.48
N VAL A 571 -14.18 33.44 -38.23
CA VAL A 571 -15.59 33.65 -37.92
C VAL A 571 -15.85 35.12 -37.66
N ALA A 572 -16.92 35.67 -38.22
CA ALA A 572 -17.32 37.05 -37.95
C ALA A 572 -17.78 37.21 -36.50
N GLU A 573 -17.13 38.12 -35.74
CA GLU A 573 -17.45 38.47 -34.36
C GLU A 573 -18.48 39.62 -34.32
N ASP A 574 -19.71 39.32 -34.75
CA ASP A 574 -20.86 40.22 -34.86
C ASP A 574 -21.80 40.19 -33.65
N GLY A 575 -21.44 39.44 -32.60
CA GLY A 575 -22.22 39.32 -31.39
C GLY A 575 -22.19 40.60 -30.54
N SER A 576 -23.34 40.95 -29.96
CA SER A 576 -23.49 42.08 -29.04
C SER A 576 -22.93 41.83 -27.62
N THR A 577 -22.44 40.61 -27.34
CA THR A 577 -21.89 40.22 -26.03
C THR A 577 -20.65 39.34 -26.19
N PHE A 578 -19.76 39.38 -25.19
CA PHE A 578 -18.58 38.49 -25.14
C PHE A 578 -18.96 37.00 -25.18
N GLU A 579 -20.07 36.61 -24.56
CA GLU A 579 -20.51 35.21 -24.58
C GLU A 579 -20.94 34.75 -25.98
N ALA A 580 -21.69 35.58 -26.71
CA ALA A 580 -22.12 35.26 -28.06
C ALA A 580 -20.90 35.02 -28.98
N ASN A 581 -19.91 35.91 -28.93
CA ASN A 581 -18.68 35.77 -29.72
C ASN A 581 -17.84 34.56 -29.31
N ALA A 582 -17.69 34.29 -28.00
CA ALA A 582 -16.93 33.15 -27.50
C ALA A 582 -17.56 31.82 -27.95
N ARG A 583 -18.88 31.66 -27.82
CA ARG A 583 -19.62 30.46 -28.28
C ARG A 583 -19.46 30.26 -29.78
N LYS A 584 -19.72 31.31 -30.57
CA LYS A 584 -19.63 31.27 -32.04
C LYS A 584 -18.25 30.80 -32.50
N LYS A 585 -17.18 31.32 -31.88
CA LYS A 585 -15.80 30.87 -32.11
C LYS A 585 -15.59 29.41 -31.72
N ALA A 586 -15.92 29.03 -30.49
CA ALA A 586 -15.68 27.67 -29.99
C ALA A 586 -16.39 26.63 -30.85
N GLU A 587 -17.67 26.85 -31.17
CA GLU A 587 -18.47 25.97 -32.03
C GLU A 587 -17.87 25.87 -33.44
N HIS A 588 -17.58 27.00 -34.09
CA HIS A 588 -17.00 27.02 -35.43
C HIS A 588 -15.68 26.23 -35.51
N TYR A 589 -14.75 26.50 -34.60
CA TYR A 589 -13.44 25.84 -34.62
C TYR A 589 -13.48 24.40 -34.14
N SER A 590 -14.41 24.02 -33.24
CA SER A 590 -14.58 22.63 -32.82
C SER A 590 -15.05 21.70 -33.94
N ARG A 591 -15.73 22.21 -34.98
CA ARG A 591 -16.11 21.42 -36.17
C ARG A 591 -14.91 20.94 -36.99
N HIS A 592 -13.75 21.58 -36.83
CA HIS A 592 -12.53 21.27 -37.59
C HIS A 592 -11.64 20.22 -36.89
N VAL A 593 -12.00 19.83 -35.66
CA VAL A 593 -11.24 18.86 -34.84
C VAL A 593 -12.19 17.90 -34.13
N ALA A 594 -12.61 16.87 -34.86
CA ALA A 594 -13.63 15.92 -34.42
C ALA A 594 -13.28 15.26 -33.07
N GLY A 595 -14.23 15.27 -32.15
CA GLY A 595 -14.14 14.63 -30.83
C GLY A 595 -13.35 15.41 -29.77
N GLU A 596 -12.61 16.46 -30.15
CA GLU A 596 -11.81 17.26 -29.23
C GLU A 596 -12.62 18.41 -28.61
N ILE A 597 -12.26 18.80 -27.39
CA ILE A 597 -12.78 20.04 -26.79
C ILE A 597 -11.92 21.20 -27.28
N VAL A 598 -12.57 22.20 -27.85
CA VAL A 598 -11.96 23.48 -28.26
C VAL A 598 -12.46 24.59 -27.35
N LEU A 599 -11.52 25.36 -26.82
CA LEU A 599 -11.79 26.59 -26.10
C LEU A 599 -11.68 27.79 -27.04
N ALA A 600 -12.63 28.70 -26.95
CA ALA A 600 -12.46 30.04 -27.52
C ALA A 600 -12.78 31.10 -26.46
N ASP A 601 -12.06 32.21 -26.50
CA ASP A 601 -12.30 33.35 -25.62
C ASP A 601 -12.81 34.57 -26.39
N ASP A 602 -13.67 35.34 -25.73
CA ASP A 602 -13.89 36.74 -26.06
C ASP A 602 -13.66 37.59 -24.82
N SER A 603 -12.91 38.67 -24.99
CA SER A 603 -12.43 39.47 -23.87
C SER A 603 -12.26 40.94 -24.24
N GLY A 604 -12.45 41.81 -23.25
CA GLY A 604 -12.38 43.25 -23.44
C GLY A 604 -12.41 44.02 -22.14
N LEU A 605 -12.21 45.33 -22.26
CA LEU A 605 -12.30 46.30 -21.19
C LEU A 605 -13.67 46.99 -21.24
N GLU A 606 -14.37 47.03 -20.10
CA GLU A 606 -15.57 47.84 -19.92
C GLU A 606 -15.25 48.97 -18.94
N VAL A 607 -15.46 50.23 -19.34
CA VAL A 607 -15.22 51.40 -18.49
C VAL A 607 -16.54 52.04 -18.11
N ASP A 608 -16.78 52.20 -16.81
CA ASP A 608 -18.09 52.59 -16.29
C ASP A 608 -18.48 54.01 -16.75
N ALA A 609 -17.52 54.95 -16.74
CA ALA A 609 -17.72 56.33 -17.20
C ALA A 609 -18.02 56.46 -18.70
N LEU A 610 -17.72 55.41 -19.49
CA LEU A 610 -17.98 55.36 -20.93
C LEU A 610 -19.16 54.45 -21.28
N GLY A 611 -20.03 54.16 -20.29
CA GLY A 611 -21.20 53.29 -20.50
C GLY A 611 -20.82 51.86 -20.89
N GLY A 612 -19.64 51.38 -20.47
CA GLY A 612 -19.12 50.05 -20.80
C GLY A 612 -18.25 49.99 -22.06
N ALA A 613 -18.06 51.09 -22.80
CA ALA A 613 -17.06 51.13 -23.86
C ALA A 613 -15.64 51.01 -23.28
N PRO A 614 -14.67 50.40 -24.00
CA PRO A 614 -14.76 49.83 -25.36
C PRO A 614 -15.61 48.55 -25.54
N GLY A 615 -15.82 47.77 -24.48
CA GLY A 615 -16.63 46.54 -24.50
C GLY A 615 -16.12 45.51 -25.52
N VAL A 616 -17.04 44.89 -26.27
CA VAL A 616 -16.72 43.92 -27.33
C VAL A 616 -15.87 44.50 -28.47
N HIS A 617 -15.76 45.82 -28.57
CA HIS A 617 -14.96 46.52 -29.58
C HIS A 617 -13.53 46.82 -29.10
N SER A 618 -13.11 46.27 -27.97
CA SER A 618 -11.81 46.55 -27.34
C SER A 618 -10.60 46.46 -28.26
N ALA A 619 -10.55 45.49 -29.17
CA ALA A 619 -9.42 45.29 -30.09
C ALA A 619 -9.39 46.25 -31.28
N ARG A 620 -10.50 46.93 -31.56
CA ARG A 620 -10.70 47.84 -32.71
C ARG A 620 -11.17 49.23 -32.27
N TYR A 621 -10.89 49.58 -31.02
CA TYR A 621 -11.45 50.76 -30.39
C TYR A 621 -10.98 52.05 -31.06
N ALA A 622 -9.75 52.11 -31.57
CA ALA A 622 -9.22 53.29 -32.24
C ALA A 622 -9.72 53.48 -33.67
N ALA A 623 -10.53 52.57 -34.22
CA ALA A 623 -11.05 52.72 -35.57
C ALA A 623 -12.05 53.90 -35.66
N ASP A 624 -12.17 54.49 -36.85
CA ASP A 624 -13.10 55.59 -37.11
C ASP A 624 -14.54 55.22 -36.74
N ASP A 625 -14.95 53.99 -37.08
CA ASP A 625 -16.18 53.37 -36.65
C ASP A 625 -15.91 51.95 -36.08
N PRO A 626 -15.76 51.80 -34.74
CA PRO A 626 -15.49 50.51 -34.10
C PRO A 626 -16.59 49.46 -34.33
N LEU A 627 -17.80 49.88 -34.72
CA LEU A 627 -18.92 48.99 -35.04
C LEU A 627 -18.75 48.36 -36.43
N LYS A 628 -18.04 49.04 -37.35
CA LYS A 628 -17.83 48.59 -38.74
C LYS A 628 -16.41 48.13 -39.05
N ALA A 629 -15.48 48.29 -38.10
CA ALA A 629 -14.10 47.90 -38.31
C ALA A 629 -13.93 46.38 -38.37
N GLU A 630 -13.40 45.89 -39.50
CA GLU A 630 -13.13 44.47 -39.75
C GLU A 630 -11.73 44.03 -39.27
N SER A 631 -10.90 44.98 -38.82
CA SER A 631 -9.52 44.72 -38.38
C SER A 631 -9.24 45.33 -37.00
N ASN A 632 -8.28 44.72 -36.29
CA ASN A 632 -7.80 45.23 -35.01
C ASN A 632 -6.94 46.48 -35.23
N THR A 633 -7.02 47.41 -34.28
CA THR A 633 -6.18 48.62 -34.25
C THR A 633 -5.00 48.44 -33.30
N ASP A 634 -3.97 49.27 -33.46
CA ASP A 634 -2.79 49.27 -32.60
C ASP A 634 -3.15 49.52 -31.13
N ASP A 635 -2.50 48.79 -30.22
CA ASP A 635 -2.74 48.88 -28.77
C ASP A 635 -2.43 50.30 -28.24
N GLY A 636 -1.40 50.95 -28.77
CA GLY A 636 -1.06 52.33 -28.44
C GLY A 636 -2.16 53.32 -28.86
N ALA A 637 -2.71 53.14 -30.06
CA ALA A 637 -3.84 53.95 -30.56
C ALA A 637 -5.11 53.74 -29.72
N ASN A 638 -5.40 52.48 -29.36
CA ASN A 638 -6.52 52.10 -28.48
C ASN A 638 -6.40 52.78 -27.11
N ASN A 639 -5.20 52.70 -26.51
CA ASN A 639 -4.87 53.34 -25.25
C ASN A 639 -4.98 54.87 -25.34
N ALA A 640 -4.48 55.48 -26.42
CA ALA A 640 -4.56 56.93 -26.63
C ALA A 640 -6.00 57.44 -26.74
N ARG A 641 -6.87 56.71 -27.47
CA ARG A 641 -8.30 57.02 -27.54
C ARG A 641 -8.95 56.92 -26.15
N LEU A 642 -8.69 55.84 -25.41
CA LEU A 642 -9.26 55.64 -24.08
C LEU A 642 -8.89 56.79 -23.12
N VAL A 643 -7.60 57.16 -23.07
CA VAL A 643 -7.13 58.26 -22.20
C VAL A 643 -7.75 59.60 -22.63
N ARG A 644 -7.90 59.84 -23.95
CA ARG A 644 -8.53 61.06 -24.47
C ARG A 644 -9.99 61.18 -24.05
N GLU A 645 -10.76 60.10 -24.15
CA GLU A 645 -12.18 60.09 -23.77
C GLU A 645 -12.37 60.21 -22.25
N LEU A 646 -11.41 59.72 -21.45
CA LEU A 646 -11.43 59.84 -19.99
C LEU A 646 -10.84 61.15 -19.45
N ARG A 647 -10.38 62.07 -20.30
CA ARG A 647 -9.64 63.28 -19.88
C ARG A 647 -10.42 64.17 -18.92
N SER A 648 -11.74 64.29 -19.12
CA SER A 648 -12.65 65.06 -18.27
C SER A 648 -13.23 64.28 -17.08
N VAL A 649 -12.94 62.98 -16.98
CA VAL A 649 -13.45 62.12 -15.90
C VAL A 649 -12.49 62.19 -14.69
N PRO A 650 -12.97 62.54 -13.48
CA PRO A 650 -12.18 62.52 -12.25
C PRO A 650 -11.57 61.12 -11.97
N PRO A 651 -10.34 61.02 -11.42
CA PRO A 651 -9.67 59.73 -11.22
C PRO A 651 -10.47 58.68 -10.43
N ASP A 652 -11.25 59.11 -9.44
CA ASP A 652 -12.13 58.28 -8.62
C ASP A 652 -13.32 57.68 -9.38
N ARG A 653 -13.65 58.26 -10.55
CA ARG A 653 -14.73 57.80 -11.43
C ARG A 653 -14.24 57.04 -12.68
N ARG A 654 -12.94 56.75 -12.77
CA ARG A 654 -12.34 55.96 -13.88
C ARG A 654 -12.35 54.46 -13.61
N THR A 655 -13.39 53.96 -12.97
CA THR A 655 -13.54 52.53 -12.70
C THR A 655 -13.83 51.78 -14.00
N GLY A 656 -13.30 50.57 -14.09
CA GLY A 656 -13.53 49.68 -15.21
C GLY A 656 -13.22 48.25 -14.83
N ARG A 657 -13.56 47.32 -15.73
CA ARG A 657 -13.32 45.91 -15.52
C ARG A 657 -12.87 45.25 -16.81
N PHE A 658 -11.88 44.37 -16.70
CA PHE A 658 -11.64 43.41 -17.75
C PHE A 658 -12.62 42.24 -17.60
N VAL A 659 -13.19 41.81 -18.72
CA VAL A 659 -14.09 40.67 -18.82
C VAL A 659 -13.49 39.65 -19.78
N CYS A 660 -13.48 38.37 -19.40
CA CYS A 660 -13.20 37.25 -20.29
C CYS A 660 -14.35 36.26 -20.20
N VAL A 661 -14.86 35.83 -21.34
CA VAL A 661 -15.74 34.68 -21.47
C VAL A 661 -15.02 33.60 -22.27
N ILE A 662 -14.89 32.41 -21.70
CA ILE A 662 -14.38 31.21 -22.37
C ILE A 662 -15.57 30.29 -22.65
N ALA A 663 -15.76 29.90 -23.91
CA ALA A 663 -16.68 28.84 -24.28
C ALA A 663 -15.88 27.56 -24.59
N ALA A 664 -16.32 26.43 -24.04
CA ALA A 664 -15.83 25.10 -24.39
C ALA A 664 -16.85 24.43 -25.31
N ALA A 665 -16.41 23.98 -26.49
CA ALA A 665 -17.28 23.33 -27.46
C ALA A 665 -16.65 22.03 -28.01
N ARG A 666 -17.49 21.12 -28.48
CA ARG A 666 -17.08 19.90 -29.17
C ARG A 666 -18.03 19.65 -30.33
N ASN A 667 -17.50 19.30 -31.51
CA ASN A 667 -18.29 18.95 -32.70
C ASN A 667 -19.35 19.99 -33.10
N GLY A 668 -19.09 21.28 -32.86
CA GLY A 668 -20.01 22.36 -33.18
C GLY A 668 -21.03 22.69 -32.10
N GLU A 669 -21.00 22.04 -30.93
CA GLU A 669 -21.91 22.29 -29.82
C GLU A 669 -21.17 22.85 -28.60
N THR A 670 -21.67 23.95 -28.03
CA THR A 670 -21.15 24.49 -26.77
C THR A 670 -21.50 23.56 -25.60
N LEU A 671 -20.47 23.10 -24.88
CA LEU A 671 -20.59 22.27 -23.68
C LEU A 671 -20.80 23.11 -22.41
N ALA A 672 -20.04 24.20 -22.27
CA ALA A 672 -20.08 25.07 -21.11
C ALA A 672 -19.45 26.43 -21.40
N VAL A 673 -19.79 27.43 -20.59
CA VAL A 673 -19.26 28.80 -20.66
C VAL A 673 -18.79 29.26 -19.29
N PHE A 674 -17.65 29.94 -19.26
CA PHE A 674 -16.97 30.38 -18.06
C PHE A 674 -16.65 31.86 -18.15
N ARG A 675 -17.11 32.64 -17.17
CA ARG A 675 -16.92 34.09 -17.14
C ARG A 675 -15.98 34.48 -16.01
N GLY A 676 -14.95 35.25 -16.34
CA GLY A 676 -14.00 35.82 -15.40
C GLY A 676 -13.94 37.33 -15.53
N MET A 677 -13.73 38.01 -14.40
CA MET A 677 -13.66 39.46 -14.34
C MET A 677 -12.53 39.92 -13.43
N ALA A 678 -11.97 41.09 -13.72
CA ALA A 678 -11.09 41.82 -12.82
C ALA A 678 -11.49 43.28 -12.80
N ALA A 679 -11.89 43.81 -11.64
CA ALA A 679 -12.28 45.21 -11.46
C ALA A 679 -11.08 46.07 -11.05
N GLY A 680 -10.94 47.24 -11.65
CA GLY A 680 -9.80 48.13 -11.48
C GLY A 680 -10.11 49.57 -11.86
N VAL A 681 -9.05 50.36 -12.04
CA VAL A 681 -9.12 51.79 -12.33
C VAL A 681 -8.22 52.11 -13.53
N ILE A 682 -8.66 52.99 -14.42
CA ILE A 682 -7.89 53.40 -15.60
C ILE A 682 -6.99 54.59 -15.25
N LEU A 683 -5.69 54.42 -15.46
CA LEU A 683 -4.68 55.45 -15.27
C LEU A 683 -4.67 56.47 -16.42
N ASP A 684 -4.13 57.65 -16.15
CA ASP A 684 -3.86 58.69 -17.14
C ASP A 684 -2.57 58.44 -17.94
N LYS A 685 -1.62 57.69 -17.36
CA LYS A 685 -0.34 57.34 -17.96
C LYS A 685 -0.06 55.84 -17.82
N PRO A 686 0.52 55.20 -18.86
CA PRO A 686 0.84 53.79 -18.81
C PRO A 686 1.96 53.50 -17.79
N ARG A 687 1.85 52.36 -17.11
CA ARG A 687 2.87 51.85 -16.18
C ARG A 687 3.09 50.35 -16.42
N GLY A 688 4.35 49.92 -16.42
CA GLY A 688 4.75 48.54 -16.71
C GLY A 688 4.96 48.26 -18.20
N SER A 689 5.65 47.16 -18.51
CA SER A 689 6.05 46.77 -19.88
C SER A 689 5.61 45.36 -20.28
N ASN A 690 5.02 44.59 -19.36
CA ASN A 690 4.52 43.24 -19.64
C ASN A 690 3.09 43.31 -20.22
N GLY A 691 2.58 42.17 -20.69
CA GLY A 691 1.19 42.07 -21.13
C GLY A 691 0.94 42.61 -22.55
N PHE A 692 -0.29 43.05 -22.81
CA PHE A 692 -0.75 43.61 -24.09
C PHE A 692 -2.04 44.44 -23.93
N GLY A 693 -2.46 45.17 -24.95
CA GLY A 693 -3.70 45.96 -24.93
C GLY A 693 -3.70 47.07 -23.87
N TYR A 694 -4.77 47.11 -23.08
CA TYR A 694 -4.98 48.10 -22.01
C TYR A 694 -4.24 47.78 -20.69
N ASP A 695 -3.45 46.68 -20.65
CA ASP A 695 -2.71 46.25 -19.45
C ASP A 695 -1.87 47.37 -18.79
N PRO A 696 -1.19 48.28 -19.53
CA PRO A 696 -0.41 49.36 -18.93
C PRO A 696 -1.25 50.45 -18.27
N LEU A 697 -2.52 50.61 -18.66
CA LEU A 697 -3.42 51.62 -18.11
C LEU A 697 -4.34 51.05 -17.03
N PHE A 698 -4.48 49.73 -16.94
CA PHE A 698 -5.38 49.08 -16.00
C PHE A 698 -4.72 48.85 -14.64
N TYR A 699 -4.98 49.73 -13.68
CA TYR A 699 -4.52 49.60 -12.30
C TYR A 699 -5.44 48.67 -11.50
N PHE A 700 -4.85 47.68 -10.83
CA PHE A 700 -5.54 46.71 -10.00
C PHE A 700 -5.30 46.98 -8.50
N PRO A 701 -6.27 47.58 -7.78
CA PRO A 701 -6.06 48.06 -6.41
C PRO A 701 -5.65 46.97 -5.42
N GLN A 702 -6.12 45.73 -5.62
CA GLN A 702 -5.88 44.62 -4.69
C GLN A 702 -4.40 44.30 -4.47
N ILE A 703 -3.55 44.58 -5.46
CA ILE A 703 -2.09 44.32 -5.40
C ILE A 703 -1.25 45.55 -5.75
N ARG A 704 -1.89 46.72 -5.88
CA ARG A 704 -1.26 48.03 -6.15
C ARG A 704 -0.38 48.08 -7.41
N LYS A 705 -0.72 47.28 -8.43
CA LYS A 705 0.01 47.18 -9.70
C LYS A 705 -0.92 47.34 -10.90
N THR A 706 -0.39 47.78 -12.03
CA THR A 706 -1.06 47.60 -13.32
C THR A 706 -0.88 46.17 -13.81
N PHE A 707 -1.72 45.74 -14.75
CA PHE A 707 -1.57 44.41 -15.34
C PHE A 707 -0.25 44.26 -16.11
N ALA A 708 0.28 45.35 -16.66
CA ALA A 708 1.59 45.35 -17.30
C ALA A 708 2.79 45.29 -16.33
N GLU A 709 2.57 45.37 -15.01
CA GLU A 709 3.59 45.15 -13.98
C GLU A 709 3.56 43.73 -13.41
N LEU A 710 2.62 42.89 -13.85
CA LEU A 710 2.50 41.51 -13.38
C LEU A 710 3.43 40.59 -14.18
N ASN A 711 4.03 39.62 -13.49
CA ASN A 711 4.64 38.48 -14.16
C ASN A 711 3.57 37.46 -14.59
N ALA A 712 3.96 36.42 -15.34
CA ALA A 712 3.01 35.43 -15.88
C ALA A 712 2.21 34.70 -14.78
N GLU A 713 2.84 34.32 -13.68
CA GLU A 713 2.19 33.62 -12.55
C GLU A 713 1.17 34.53 -11.84
N GLN A 714 1.55 35.77 -11.53
CA GLN A 714 0.66 36.77 -10.94
C GLN A 714 -0.52 37.07 -11.88
N LYS A 715 -0.26 37.20 -13.18
CA LYS A 715 -1.32 37.44 -14.16
C LYS A 715 -2.27 36.25 -14.27
N ALA A 716 -1.77 35.02 -14.22
CA ALA A 716 -2.61 33.82 -14.16
C ALA A 716 -3.49 33.81 -12.90
N GLN A 717 -2.97 34.25 -11.76
CA GLN A 717 -3.72 34.30 -10.49
C GLN A 717 -4.82 35.37 -10.50
N PHE A 718 -4.50 36.60 -10.92
CA PHE A 718 -5.36 37.77 -10.69
C PHE A 718 -6.17 38.25 -11.91
N SER A 719 -5.82 37.83 -13.13
CA SER A 719 -6.52 38.32 -14.33
C SER A 719 -7.90 37.69 -14.52
N HIS A 720 -8.75 38.42 -15.24
CA HIS A 720 -10.04 37.97 -15.77
C HIS A 720 -9.94 36.66 -16.58
N ARG A 721 -8.93 36.52 -17.45
CA ARG A 721 -8.70 35.28 -18.22
C ARG A 721 -8.28 34.13 -17.31
N GLY A 722 -7.40 34.38 -16.34
CA GLY A 722 -7.02 33.41 -15.33
C GLY A 722 -8.22 32.92 -14.50
N ALA A 723 -9.12 33.83 -14.11
CA ALA A 723 -10.34 33.49 -13.40
C ALA A 723 -11.28 32.62 -14.24
N ALA A 724 -11.53 32.98 -15.51
CA ALA A 724 -12.35 32.18 -16.42
C ALA A 724 -11.75 30.79 -16.66
N PHE A 725 -10.42 30.70 -16.84
CA PHE A 725 -9.74 29.43 -17.08
C PHE A 725 -9.76 28.51 -15.86
N ARG A 726 -9.61 29.05 -14.64
CA ARG A 726 -9.77 28.25 -13.42
C ARG A 726 -11.16 27.65 -13.29
N ALA A 727 -12.21 28.42 -13.59
CA ALA A 727 -13.58 27.92 -13.59
C ALA A 727 -13.78 26.80 -14.64
N PHE A 728 -13.18 26.95 -15.82
CA PHE A 728 -13.13 25.87 -16.82
C PHE A 728 -12.45 24.61 -16.28
N LEU A 729 -11.28 24.74 -15.64
CA LEU A 729 -10.53 23.59 -15.12
C LEU A 729 -11.28 22.85 -14.01
N GLU A 730 -11.98 23.59 -13.14
CA GLU A 730 -12.84 23.00 -12.12
C GLU A 730 -13.95 22.17 -12.75
N TRP A 731 -14.66 22.72 -13.74
CA TRP A 731 -15.68 22.00 -14.50
C TRP A 731 -15.10 20.79 -15.23
N TYR A 732 -13.97 20.96 -15.92
CA TYR A 732 -13.32 19.92 -16.72
C TYR A 732 -12.94 18.69 -15.88
N ARG A 733 -12.52 18.89 -14.62
CA ARG A 733 -12.18 17.80 -13.67
C ARG A 733 -13.39 17.02 -13.16
N THR A 734 -14.58 17.63 -13.20
CA THR A 734 -15.83 16.99 -12.74
C THR A 734 -16.53 16.21 -13.84
N GLN A 735 -16.09 16.32 -15.09
CA GLN A 735 -16.64 15.58 -16.21
C GLN A 735 -16.19 14.11 -16.16
N PRO A 736 -17.10 13.12 -16.20
CA PRO A 736 -16.72 11.72 -16.33
C PRO A 736 -15.95 11.55 -17.63
N HIS A 737 -14.72 11.06 -17.56
CA HIS A 737 -13.78 10.97 -18.68
C HIS A 737 -14.37 10.19 -19.87
N GLN A 738 -14.97 10.88 -20.85
CA GLN A 738 -15.49 10.33 -22.12
C GLN A 738 -14.37 9.95 -23.12
N PHE A 739 -13.27 9.37 -22.66
CA PHE A 739 -12.12 9.06 -23.53
C PHE A 739 -12.13 7.65 -24.14
N GLU A 740 -13.27 6.94 -24.16
CA GLU A 740 -13.33 5.55 -24.67
C GLU A 740 -14.16 5.31 -25.95
N GLU A 741 -14.91 6.26 -26.49
CA GLU A 741 -15.79 5.97 -27.64
C GLU A 741 -15.23 6.28 -29.04
N ALA A 742 -14.09 6.94 -29.17
CA ALA A 742 -13.58 7.36 -30.50
C ALA A 742 -12.59 6.38 -31.18
N SER A 743 -12.54 5.10 -30.77
CA SER A 743 -11.71 4.07 -31.44
C SER A 743 -12.51 2.87 -31.94
N LYS A 744 -13.81 3.03 -32.19
CA LYS A 744 -14.69 2.02 -32.80
C LYS A 744 -15.41 2.53 -34.06
N LEU A 745 -14.70 3.27 -34.90
CA LEU A 745 -15.04 3.43 -36.31
C LEU A 745 -13.80 3.16 -37.15
#